data_AF-A0A4Q1BMA6-F1
#
_entry.id   AF-A0A4Q1BMA6-F1
#
_cell.length_a   1.000
_cell.length_b   1.000
_cell.length_c   1.000
_cell.angle_alpha   90.00
_cell.angle_beta   90.00
_cell.angle_gamma   90.00
#
_symmetry.space_group_name_H-M   'P 1'
#
loop_
_entity.id
_entity.type
_entity.pdbx_description
1 polymer ?
#
loop_
_entity_poly.entity_id
_entity_poly.type
_entity_poly.pdbx_seq_one_letter_code
_entity_poly.pdbx_strand_id
1 'polypeptide(L)'
;MGVQGEDFLLDIENYRPDPLDVDKWEISMSPDGYQTEFDSPLAMVQLASHMPNRSFSIDTAGGWMLLASSVHQIWVDQRVKGRFFKALQRRQTVQPGKHKYQASMGRVLLPVSVFVHCLRRAGCRTLRIKAYGQKLQMLDRYITREPAQVDHPQAKWNQWDIGRTFKTAYIWLWAPVQGNVPRAKTYAMVIPASGDFGSVRLDIKYGGHELSVKVYPRLVHVIKSFNSRLEGVVPKTVFGLRSRGKAAQEVINDLSMVDEEQMEGFRIEVTVQAASLADARTIVTATPFLDPRFWINPSSVDPQLEYLKLDAKLLNKKTLLSNANSVYTRAQVAGIFDGANTNTPSRRQIQGLTDVLASFGWNADVRKPTKSADKEAWWLDSEPDKVEMDILTCLLTKYPTDKSRLELIEIFRRRSKCGYVPCQLDPTDGRHRYQLKGRAPLRLRCGFKECHHHIKGGEIVRWITKLATDGMITKDALGIFPNEDRESEEPEPVEYDDERIKLIRPRFHLPQRDELIRLPIHPVLLHTRWTKGDGNCMFTAFAMAFGGINTTHKTVRRAAISWARKNRDFLEPFMEDEDGLDGYLHEMAQLGTWGDHIMLEALCRTYKVAVAVLKKTENGELVWIKVGEFGPETRFIPLYLQEEHYENLVSLEDVYQR
;
A
#
# COMPACT_ATOMS: atom_id res chain seq x y z
N MET A 1 -20.53 15.34 4.85
CA MET A 1 -20.69 16.81 4.91
C MET A 1 -19.38 17.41 4.44
N GLY A 2 -19.38 18.13 3.32
CA GLY A 2 -18.19 18.84 2.86
C GLY A 2 -18.11 20.17 3.60
N VAL A 3 -16.94 20.52 4.13
CA VAL A 3 -16.69 21.85 4.68
C VAL A 3 -16.77 22.83 3.49
N GLN A 4 -17.80 23.67 3.45
CA GLN A 4 -17.90 24.80 2.53
C GLN A 4 -17.60 26.08 3.31
N GLY A 5 -16.73 26.93 2.77
CA GLY A 5 -16.46 28.27 3.30
C GLY A 5 -15.00 28.49 3.66
N GLU A 6 -14.62 29.76 3.68
CA GLU A 6 -13.30 30.42 3.71
C GLU A 6 -12.18 29.84 4.63
N ASP A 7 -12.46 28.89 5.52
CA ASP A 7 -11.51 28.29 6.46
C ASP A 7 -10.38 27.49 5.79
N PHE A 8 -10.59 26.93 4.59
CA PHE A 8 -9.53 26.17 3.90
C PHE A 8 -8.45 27.05 3.27
N LEU A 9 -8.76 28.33 2.99
CA LEU A 9 -7.74 29.26 2.50
C LEU A 9 -6.73 29.55 3.61
N LEU A 10 -7.15 29.54 4.88
CA LEU A 10 -6.25 29.61 6.03
C LEU A 10 -5.32 28.39 6.11
N ASP A 11 -5.78 27.19 5.73
CA ASP A 11 -4.96 25.97 5.65
C ASP A 11 -3.88 26.10 4.55
N ILE A 12 -4.19 26.78 3.44
CA ILE A 12 -3.22 27.12 2.39
C ILE A 12 -2.27 28.26 2.83
N GLU A 13 -2.77 29.27 3.53
CA GLU A 13 -2.03 30.48 3.93
C GLU A 13 -1.05 30.23 5.07
N ASN A 14 -1.38 29.34 6.01
CA ASN A 14 -0.54 29.03 7.15
C ASN A 14 0.58 28.02 6.84
N TYR A 15 0.55 27.39 5.66
CA TYR A 15 1.46 26.29 5.34
C TYR A 15 2.68 26.73 4.52
N ARG A 16 3.87 26.23 4.89
CA ARG A 16 5.10 26.39 4.09
C ARG A 16 5.17 25.28 3.05
N PRO A 17 4.96 25.56 1.74
CA PRO A 17 5.03 24.50 0.73
C PRO A 17 6.41 23.88 0.67
N ASP A 18 6.47 22.61 0.26
CA ASP A 18 7.75 21.96 -0.03
C ASP A 18 8.49 22.74 -1.15
N PRO A 19 9.83 22.69 -1.18
CA PRO A 19 10.60 23.27 -2.28
C PRO A 19 10.10 22.78 -3.64
N LEU A 20 10.31 23.59 -4.69
CA LEU A 20 10.09 23.12 -6.06
C LEU A 20 10.94 21.88 -6.32
N ASP A 21 10.37 20.94 -7.07
CA ASP A 21 11.06 19.71 -7.41
C ASP A 21 10.79 19.32 -8.87
N VAL A 22 11.65 18.45 -9.41
CA VAL A 22 11.45 17.84 -10.71
C VAL A 22 11.01 16.39 -10.50
N ASP A 23 9.80 16.05 -10.92
CA ASP A 23 9.29 14.68 -10.81
C ASP A 23 9.75 13.81 -11.99
N LYS A 24 9.74 14.40 -13.19
CA LYS A 24 10.07 13.72 -14.44
C LYS A 24 10.86 14.65 -15.34
N TRP A 25 11.82 14.07 -16.04
CA TRP A 25 12.42 14.70 -17.20
C TRP A 25 12.50 13.74 -18.40
N GLU A 26 12.35 14.32 -19.58
CA GLU A 26 12.56 13.68 -20.86
C GLU A 26 13.55 14.53 -21.66
N ILE A 27 14.83 14.14 -21.64
CA ILE A 27 15.94 14.96 -22.15
C ILE A 27 16.71 14.26 -23.26
N SER A 28 17.25 15.04 -24.18
CA SER A 28 18.10 14.60 -25.28
C SER A 28 19.57 14.79 -24.93
N MET A 29 20.40 13.81 -25.26
CA MET A 29 21.86 13.94 -25.19
C MET A 29 22.55 13.02 -26.20
N SER A 30 23.80 13.33 -26.52
CA SER A 30 24.65 12.45 -27.33
C SER A 30 25.15 11.26 -26.51
N PRO A 31 25.62 10.16 -27.15
CA PRO A 31 26.32 9.09 -26.42
C PRO A 31 27.54 9.58 -25.63
N ASP A 32 28.22 10.63 -26.12
CA ASP A 32 29.35 11.25 -25.44
C ASP A 32 28.91 12.02 -24.20
N GLY A 33 27.86 12.84 -24.32
CA GLY A 33 27.24 13.51 -23.17
C GLY A 33 26.76 12.51 -22.11
N TYR A 34 26.15 11.41 -22.52
CA TYR A 34 25.77 10.33 -21.61
C TYR A 34 26.97 9.69 -20.92
N GLN A 35 28.08 9.48 -21.64
CA GLN A 35 29.30 8.98 -20.99
C GLN A 35 29.81 9.97 -19.95
N THR A 36 29.90 11.27 -20.25
CA THR A 36 30.34 12.29 -19.30
C THR A 36 29.52 12.30 -18.01
N GLU A 37 28.20 12.13 -18.12
CA GLU A 37 27.32 12.10 -16.94
C GLU A 37 27.51 10.84 -16.07
N PHE A 38 27.85 9.71 -16.70
CA PHE A 38 27.93 8.39 -16.07
C PHE A 38 29.31 7.72 -16.24
N ASP A 39 30.40 8.49 -16.23
CA ASP A 39 31.76 7.98 -16.45
C ASP A 39 32.32 7.31 -15.20
N SER A 40 31.78 6.13 -14.88
CA SER A 40 32.18 5.32 -13.74
C SER A 40 32.28 3.85 -14.13
N PRO A 41 33.30 3.12 -13.63
CA PRO A 41 33.38 1.67 -13.83
C PRO A 41 32.22 0.92 -13.17
N LEU A 42 31.50 1.55 -12.22
CA LEU A 42 30.32 1.01 -11.56
C LEU A 42 29.02 1.36 -12.28
N ALA A 43 29.06 2.24 -13.30
CA ALA A 43 27.86 2.62 -14.03
C ALA A 43 27.47 1.51 -15.01
N MET A 44 26.27 0.95 -14.78
CA MET A 44 25.73 -0.15 -15.58
C MET A 44 24.38 0.22 -16.20
N VAL A 45 24.12 -0.35 -17.38
CA VAL A 45 22.81 -0.31 -18.05
C VAL A 45 22.37 -1.73 -18.38
N GLN A 46 21.06 -1.97 -18.35
CA GLN A 46 20.44 -3.25 -18.68
C GLN A 46 19.67 -3.14 -20.00
N LEU A 47 19.98 -3.98 -20.98
CA LEU A 47 19.21 -4.03 -22.23
C LEU A 47 17.76 -4.42 -22.00
N ALA A 48 16.85 -3.75 -22.71
CA ALA A 48 15.41 -3.94 -22.55
C ALA A 48 14.91 -5.15 -23.35
N SER A 49 14.32 -6.12 -22.64
CA SER A 49 13.73 -7.32 -23.25
C SER A 49 12.24 -7.19 -23.59
N HIS A 50 11.59 -6.09 -23.19
CA HIS A 50 10.17 -5.83 -23.38
C HIS A 50 9.94 -4.59 -24.25
N MET A 51 8.70 -4.42 -24.73
CA MET A 51 8.32 -3.32 -25.62
C MET A 51 7.31 -2.40 -24.91
N PRO A 52 7.76 -1.32 -24.25
CA PRO A 52 6.86 -0.34 -23.63
C PRO A 52 6.11 0.51 -24.68
N ASN A 53 5.07 1.21 -24.22
CA ASN A 53 4.35 2.19 -25.03
C ASN A 53 5.27 3.36 -25.42
N ARG A 54 5.13 3.83 -26.66
CA ARG A 54 5.97 4.87 -27.26
C ARG A 54 5.19 6.18 -27.32
N SER A 55 5.59 7.15 -26.51
CA SER A 55 5.02 8.51 -26.53
C SER A 55 6.13 9.50 -26.22
N PHE A 56 6.37 10.42 -27.15
CA PHE A 56 7.44 11.42 -27.13
C PHE A 56 6.92 12.72 -27.71
N SER A 57 7.48 13.85 -27.28
CA SER A 57 7.17 15.16 -27.85
C SER A 57 7.69 15.34 -29.29
N ILE A 58 8.69 14.55 -29.68
CA ILE A 58 9.29 14.51 -31.01
C ILE A 58 9.48 13.07 -31.45
N ASP A 59 9.16 12.78 -32.72
CA ASP A 59 9.40 11.46 -33.29
C ASP A 59 10.73 11.41 -34.07
N THR A 60 11.24 10.21 -34.28
CA THR A 60 12.40 9.94 -35.14
C THR A 60 11.94 9.21 -36.39
N ALA A 61 12.68 9.31 -37.49
CA ALA A 61 12.24 8.67 -38.74
C ALA A 61 12.15 7.13 -38.65
N GLY A 62 12.86 6.48 -37.71
CA GLY A 62 12.70 5.04 -37.43
C GLY A 62 11.67 4.70 -36.35
N GLY A 63 11.18 5.70 -35.61
CA GLY A 63 10.44 5.55 -34.37
C GLY A 63 11.34 5.20 -33.18
N TRP A 64 10.97 5.70 -32.00
CA TRP A 64 11.71 5.42 -30.78
C TRP A 64 11.62 3.94 -30.34
N MET A 65 12.74 3.42 -29.84
CA MET A 65 12.86 2.08 -29.25
C MET A 65 13.58 2.17 -27.91
N LEU A 66 13.02 1.55 -26.87
CA LEU A 66 13.69 1.41 -25.59
C LEU A 66 14.86 0.45 -25.80
N LEU A 67 16.09 0.96 -25.74
CA LEU A 67 17.29 0.15 -25.93
C LEU A 67 17.72 -0.49 -24.62
N ALA A 68 17.75 0.32 -23.56
CA ALA A 68 18.23 -0.07 -22.24
C ALA A 68 17.54 0.74 -21.14
N SER A 69 17.69 0.28 -19.91
CA SER A 69 17.29 0.98 -18.70
C SER A 69 18.39 0.89 -17.64
N SER A 70 18.48 1.92 -16.81
CA SER A 70 19.18 1.97 -15.53
C SER A 70 18.18 2.52 -14.50
N VAL A 71 18.57 3.44 -13.63
CA VAL A 71 17.64 4.28 -12.84
C VAL A 71 16.74 5.18 -13.70
N HIS A 72 16.99 5.21 -15.02
CA HIS A 72 16.22 5.91 -16.05
C HIS A 72 16.14 5.04 -17.31
N GLN A 73 15.20 5.36 -18.21
CA GLN A 73 15.06 4.70 -19.51
C GLN A 73 15.94 5.37 -20.57
N ILE A 74 16.51 4.57 -21.48
CA ILE A 74 17.39 5.03 -22.56
C ILE A 74 16.80 4.61 -23.90
N TRP A 75 16.36 5.60 -24.67
CA TRP A 75 15.68 5.39 -25.94
C TRP A 75 16.54 5.85 -27.11
N VAL A 76 16.44 5.13 -28.23
CA VAL A 76 17.16 5.40 -29.48
C VAL A 76 16.23 5.28 -30.68
N ASP A 77 16.62 5.87 -31.80
CA ASP A 77 15.98 5.57 -33.10
C ASP A 77 16.14 4.08 -33.41
N GLN A 78 15.04 3.41 -33.75
CA GLN A 78 15.01 1.96 -34.00
C GLN A 78 16.07 1.50 -35.02
N ARG A 79 16.42 2.34 -36.00
CA ARG A 79 17.40 2.03 -37.06
C ARG A 79 18.82 1.81 -36.52
N VAL A 80 19.09 2.22 -35.29
CA VAL A 80 20.36 1.96 -34.59
C VAL A 80 20.52 0.49 -34.21
N LYS A 81 19.40 -0.23 -33.97
CA LYS A 81 19.38 -1.60 -33.40
C LYS A 81 20.37 -2.55 -34.08
N GLY A 82 20.26 -2.75 -35.40
CA GLY A 82 21.08 -3.74 -36.11
C GLY A 82 22.59 -3.47 -35.97
N ARG A 83 23.00 -2.21 -36.13
CA ARG A 83 24.42 -1.81 -36.04
C ARG A 83 24.94 -1.89 -34.60
N PHE A 84 24.10 -1.55 -33.62
CA PHE A 84 24.43 -1.67 -32.19
C PHE A 84 24.70 -3.13 -31.80
N PHE A 85 23.80 -4.06 -32.15
CA PHE A 85 23.99 -5.48 -31.81
C PHE A 85 25.18 -6.10 -32.55
N LYS A 86 25.43 -5.72 -33.81
CA LYS A 86 26.65 -6.13 -34.54
C LYS A 86 27.94 -5.70 -33.83
N ALA A 87 27.95 -4.52 -33.22
CA ALA A 87 29.08 -4.03 -32.44
C ALA A 87 29.21 -4.73 -31.07
N LEU A 88 28.08 -5.05 -30.43
CA LEU A 88 28.04 -5.64 -29.10
C LEU A 88 28.36 -7.14 -29.10
N GLN A 89 27.91 -7.89 -30.10
CA GLN A 89 28.16 -9.33 -30.23
C GLN A 89 29.65 -9.69 -30.39
N ARG A 90 30.49 -8.71 -30.75
CA ARG A 90 31.96 -8.87 -30.76
C ARG A 90 32.59 -8.87 -29.36
N ARG A 91 31.82 -8.53 -28.33
CA ARG A 91 32.30 -8.32 -26.95
C ARG A 91 31.67 -9.27 -25.96
N GLN A 92 30.41 -9.65 -26.17
CA GLN A 92 29.72 -10.60 -25.31
C GLN A 92 28.55 -11.27 -26.03
N THR A 93 28.12 -12.41 -25.50
CA THR A 93 26.96 -13.16 -25.98
C THR A 93 25.68 -12.38 -25.74
N VAL A 94 24.99 -12.02 -26.82
CA VAL A 94 23.73 -11.29 -26.76
C VAL A 94 22.89 -11.58 -27.99
N GLN A 95 21.57 -11.68 -27.82
CA GLN A 95 20.62 -11.90 -28.91
C GLN A 95 19.69 -10.68 -29.08
N PRO A 96 19.60 -10.11 -30.30
CA PRO A 96 18.65 -9.03 -30.59
C PRO A 96 17.21 -9.55 -30.50
N GLY A 97 16.29 -8.69 -30.05
CA GLY A 97 14.87 -9.04 -29.96
C GLY A 97 14.25 -9.39 -31.31
N LYS A 98 13.26 -10.28 -31.32
CA LYS A 98 12.56 -10.73 -32.55
C LYS A 98 11.64 -9.65 -33.12
N HIS A 99 11.09 -8.78 -32.27
CA HIS A 99 10.18 -7.72 -32.70
C HIS A 99 10.91 -6.42 -33.06
N LYS A 100 10.31 -5.62 -33.95
CA LYS A 100 10.90 -4.37 -34.49
C LYS A 100 11.39 -3.43 -33.38
N TYR A 101 10.60 -3.22 -32.33
CA TYR A 101 10.89 -2.30 -31.22
C TYR A 101 11.29 -3.01 -29.91
N GLN A 102 11.59 -4.31 -29.97
CA GLN A 102 12.17 -5.03 -28.84
C GLN A 102 13.69 -5.00 -28.98
N ALA A 103 14.43 -4.47 -28.02
CA ALA A 103 15.88 -4.37 -28.13
C ALA A 103 16.56 -5.74 -28.09
N SER A 104 16.44 -6.49 -26.99
CA SER A 104 17.08 -7.80 -26.78
C SER A 104 16.07 -8.92 -26.48
N MET A 105 16.49 -10.18 -26.64
CA MET A 105 15.70 -11.34 -26.19
C MET A 105 15.75 -11.52 -24.67
N GLY A 106 16.92 -11.31 -24.07
CA GLY A 106 17.15 -11.44 -22.63
C GLY A 106 17.54 -10.11 -21.98
N ARG A 107 17.53 -10.08 -20.65
CA ARG A 107 18.05 -8.95 -19.87
C ARG A 107 19.56 -9.11 -19.74
N VAL A 108 20.31 -8.15 -20.28
CA VAL A 108 21.76 -8.22 -20.40
C VAL A 108 22.34 -6.95 -19.80
N LEU A 109 23.24 -7.10 -18.84
CA LEU A 109 23.90 -5.99 -18.17
C LEU A 109 25.17 -5.57 -18.93
N LEU A 110 25.44 -4.27 -19.01
CA LEU A 110 26.54 -3.67 -19.74
C LEU A 110 27.17 -2.53 -18.93
N PRO A 111 28.51 -2.45 -18.84
CA PRO A 111 29.17 -1.22 -18.43
C PRO A 111 28.81 -0.08 -19.39
N VAL A 112 28.57 1.12 -18.85
CA VAL A 112 28.23 2.32 -19.66
C VAL A 112 29.27 2.56 -20.75
N SER A 113 30.56 2.39 -20.45
CA SER A 113 31.65 2.54 -21.43
C SER A 113 31.52 1.60 -22.64
N VAL A 114 31.15 0.33 -22.43
CA VAL A 114 30.90 -0.65 -23.49
C VAL A 114 29.64 -0.30 -24.28
N PHE A 115 28.58 0.11 -23.57
CA PHE A 115 27.31 0.52 -24.17
C PHE A 115 27.50 1.73 -25.11
N VAL A 116 28.15 2.79 -24.63
CA VAL A 116 28.44 4.01 -25.39
C VAL A 116 29.37 3.69 -26.56
N HIS A 117 30.40 2.86 -26.37
CA HIS A 117 31.25 2.42 -27.48
C HIS A 117 30.43 1.77 -28.61
N CYS A 118 29.47 0.91 -28.27
CA CYS A 118 28.61 0.26 -29.25
C CYS A 118 27.66 1.24 -29.94
N LEU A 119 27.14 2.24 -29.21
CA LEU A 119 26.33 3.33 -29.77
C LEU A 119 27.11 4.19 -30.77
N ARG A 120 28.35 4.56 -30.45
CA ARG A 120 29.25 5.29 -31.37
C ARG A 120 29.49 4.50 -32.66
N ARG A 121 29.83 3.21 -32.54
CA ARG A 121 30.01 2.31 -33.70
C ARG A 121 28.73 2.13 -34.50
N ALA A 122 27.57 2.23 -33.86
CA ALA A 122 26.28 2.18 -34.50
C ALA A 122 25.86 3.52 -35.15
N GLY A 123 26.67 4.58 -35.04
CA GLY A 123 26.34 5.91 -35.54
C GLY A 123 25.12 6.51 -34.86
N CYS A 124 24.86 6.17 -33.59
CA CYS A 124 23.82 6.80 -32.80
C CYS A 124 24.26 8.22 -32.44
N ARG A 125 23.42 9.21 -32.73
CA ARG A 125 23.71 10.63 -32.44
C ARG A 125 22.93 11.18 -31.25
N THR A 126 21.80 10.57 -30.93
CA THR A 126 20.86 11.07 -29.93
C THR A 126 20.31 9.91 -29.12
N LEU A 127 20.41 10.06 -27.82
CA LEU A 127 19.72 9.31 -26.79
C LEU A 127 18.60 10.17 -26.24
N ARG A 128 17.44 9.57 -26.01
CA ARG A 128 16.33 10.20 -25.30
C ARG A 128 16.21 9.52 -23.93
N ILE A 129 16.53 10.26 -22.89
CA ILE A 129 16.58 9.78 -21.52
C ILE A 129 15.27 10.15 -20.83
N LYS A 130 14.58 9.17 -20.24
CA LYS A 130 13.36 9.40 -19.46
C LYS A 130 13.55 8.94 -18.03
N ALA A 131 13.39 9.84 -17.07
CA ALA A 131 13.33 9.51 -15.65
C ALA A 131 11.98 10.00 -15.09
N TYR A 132 11.44 9.27 -14.12
CA TYR A 132 10.11 9.51 -13.55
C TYR A 132 10.18 9.33 -12.02
N GLY A 133 9.32 10.03 -11.28
CA GLY A 133 9.14 9.84 -9.84
C GLY A 133 10.33 10.28 -8.97
N GLN A 134 11.21 11.14 -9.48
CA GLN A 134 12.46 11.48 -8.80
C GLN A 134 12.25 12.42 -7.61
N LYS A 135 11.25 13.31 -7.72
CA LYS A 135 10.98 14.38 -6.77
C LYS A 135 12.25 15.12 -6.33
N LEU A 136 13.14 15.39 -7.29
CA LEU A 136 14.44 15.99 -7.01
C LEU A 136 14.24 17.47 -6.70
N GLN A 137 14.42 17.84 -5.44
CA GLN A 137 14.29 19.23 -4.99
C GLN A 137 15.28 20.12 -5.73
N MET A 138 14.78 21.25 -6.25
CA MET A 138 15.52 22.24 -7.01
C MET A 138 16.26 23.23 -6.10
N LEU A 139 17.06 22.66 -5.18
CA LEU A 139 17.96 23.38 -4.29
C LEU A 139 19.40 23.23 -4.79
N ASP A 140 20.20 24.29 -4.67
CA ASP A 140 21.57 24.35 -5.21
C ASP A 140 22.47 23.22 -4.66
N ARG A 141 22.17 22.73 -3.45
CA ARG A 141 22.89 21.59 -2.83
C ARG A 141 22.62 20.24 -3.49
N TYR A 142 21.51 20.09 -4.20
CA TYR A 142 21.10 18.84 -4.84
C TYR A 142 21.25 18.87 -6.36
N ILE A 143 21.13 20.05 -6.97
CA ILE A 143 21.33 20.27 -8.40
C ILE A 143 22.62 21.06 -8.60
N THR A 144 23.74 20.33 -8.58
CA THR A 144 25.08 20.93 -8.69
C THR A 144 25.52 21.18 -10.14
N ARG A 145 24.83 20.60 -11.12
CA ARG A 145 25.05 20.80 -12.55
C ARG A 145 23.75 20.66 -13.34
N GLU A 146 23.71 21.25 -14.53
CA GLU A 146 22.58 21.11 -15.45
C GLU A 146 22.49 19.66 -15.96
N PRO A 147 21.38 18.94 -15.72
CA PRO A 147 21.24 17.54 -16.13
C PRO A 147 21.06 17.35 -17.65
N ALA A 148 20.61 18.38 -18.39
CA ALA A 148 20.47 18.29 -19.84
C ALA A 148 21.75 18.72 -20.59
N GLN A 149 22.02 18.07 -21.72
CA GLN A 149 22.99 18.56 -22.68
C GLN A 149 22.36 19.72 -23.49
N VAL A 150 22.52 20.96 -23.02
CA VAL A 150 21.82 22.15 -23.56
C VAL A 150 22.19 22.47 -25.00
N ASP A 151 23.43 22.18 -25.41
CA ASP A 151 23.93 22.38 -26.79
C ASP A 151 23.47 21.29 -27.78
N HIS A 152 22.77 20.25 -27.30
CA HIS A 152 22.27 19.19 -28.18
C HIS A 152 21.20 19.75 -29.15
N PRO A 153 21.22 19.41 -30.46
CA PRO A 153 20.27 19.97 -31.45
C PRO A 153 18.78 19.75 -31.16
N GLN A 154 18.48 18.74 -30.33
CA GLN A 154 17.12 18.42 -29.88
C GLN A 154 16.82 18.86 -28.45
N ALA A 155 17.67 19.66 -27.81
CA ALA A 155 17.47 20.14 -26.44
C ALA A 155 16.17 20.95 -26.31
N LYS A 156 15.82 21.77 -27.31
CA LYS A 156 14.55 22.53 -27.32
C LYS A 156 13.28 21.68 -27.18
N TRP A 157 13.36 20.37 -27.45
CA TRP A 157 12.25 19.43 -27.32
C TRP A 157 12.26 18.68 -25.99
N ASN A 158 13.24 18.94 -25.11
CA ASN A 158 13.27 18.42 -23.75
C ASN A 158 12.00 18.83 -23.02
N GLN A 159 11.54 17.96 -22.14
CA GLN A 159 10.32 18.16 -21.37
C GLN A 159 10.60 17.91 -19.89
N TRP A 160 10.03 18.76 -19.05
CA TRP A 160 10.24 18.78 -17.60
C TRP A 160 8.90 18.86 -16.90
N ASP A 161 8.69 18.03 -15.88
CA ASP A 161 7.54 18.10 -14.98
C ASP A 161 8.02 18.75 -13.67
N ILE A 162 7.78 20.05 -13.53
CA ILE A 162 8.13 20.83 -12.34
C ILE A 162 6.95 20.82 -11.39
N GLY A 163 7.16 20.40 -10.15
CA GLY A 163 6.10 20.22 -9.18
C GLY A 163 6.32 20.96 -7.87
N ARG A 164 5.24 21.02 -7.11
CA ARG A 164 5.21 21.47 -5.73
C ARG A 164 4.16 20.68 -4.95
N THR A 165 4.53 20.24 -3.77
CA THR A 165 3.65 19.51 -2.85
C THR A 165 3.21 20.42 -1.70
N PHE A 166 1.93 20.36 -1.40
CA PHE A 166 1.27 21.06 -0.31
C PHE A 166 0.75 20.00 0.66
N LYS A 167 1.22 20.01 1.90
CA LYS A 167 0.70 19.13 2.95
C LYS A 167 -0.27 19.98 3.76
N THR A 168 -1.47 19.48 3.95
CA THR A 168 -2.60 20.16 4.59
C THR A 168 -3.30 19.11 5.45
N ALA A 169 -4.30 19.48 6.27
CA ALA A 169 -4.99 18.51 7.13
C ALA A 169 -6.05 17.63 6.43
N TYR A 170 -6.16 17.71 5.09
CA TYR A 170 -7.20 17.00 4.32
C TYR A 170 -6.66 16.42 3.02
N ILE A 171 -7.31 15.39 2.50
CA ILE A 171 -7.13 14.90 1.13
C ILE A 171 -7.95 15.79 0.19
N TRP A 172 -7.28 16.44 -0.76
CA TRP A 172 -7.94 17.35 -1.71
C TRP A 172 -8.24 16.67 -3.04
N LEU A 173 -9.52 16.59 -3.37
CA LEU A 173 -10.00 16.18 -4.68
C LEU A 173 -10.51 17.39 -5.44
N TRP A 174 -10.28 17.43 -6.75
CA TRP A 174 -10.51 18.60 -7.58
C TRP A 174 -11.48 18.26 -8.72
N ALA A 175 -12.24 19.26 -9.14
CA ALA A 175 -13.03 19.21 -10.36
C ALA A 175 -13.13 20.61 -10.98
N PRO A 176 -13.18 20.75 -12.31
CA PRO A 176 -13.51 22.04 -12.91
C PRO A 176 -14.91 22.51 -12.49
N VAL A 177 -15.05 23.78 -12.09
CA VAL A 177 -16.36 24.36 -11.71
C VAL A 177 -17.32 24.30 -12.91
N GLN A 178 -16.80 24.58 -14.10
CA GLN A 178 -17.54 24.50 -15.34
C GLN A 178 -17.33 23.09 -15.91
N GLY A 179 -18.39 22.29 -16.04
CA GLY A 179 -18.30 20.87 -16.43
C GLY A 179 -17.62 20.58 -17.79
N ASN A 180 -17.40 21.59 -18.64
CA ASN A 180 -16.67 21.49 -19.90
C ASN A 180 -15.59 22.57 -20.01
N VAL A 181 -14.48 22.42 -19.26
CA VAL A 181 -13.26 23.18 -19.54
C VAL A 181 -12.53 22.55 -20.74
N PRO A 182 -12.25 23.29 -21.82
CA PRO A 182 -11.56 22.76 -23.00
C PRO A 182 -10.22 22.12 -22.62
N ARG A 183 -9.97 20.91 -23.10
CA ARG A 183 -8.73 20.13 -22.83
C ARG A 183 -8.47 19.86 -21.35
N ALA A 184 -9.48 19.97 -20.49
CA ALA A 184 -9.43 19.46 -19.13
C ALA A 184 -9.88 18.00 -19.07
N LYS A 185 -9.27 17.24 -18.16
CA LYS A 185 -9.62 15.86 -17.88
C LYS A 185 -9.62 15.61 -16.39
N THR A 186 -10.78 15.19 -15.88
CA THR A 186 -10.95 14.77 -14.49
C THR A 186 -10.85 13.25 -14.38
N TYR A 187 -10.03 12.79 -13.44
CA TYR A 187 -9.88 11.39 -13.05
C TYR A 187 -10.60 11.22 -11.72
N ALA A 188 -11.89 10.86 -11.77
CA ALA A 188 -12.73 10.69 -10.59
C ALA A 188 -12.12 9.65 -9.64
N MET A 189 -12.09 9.99 -8.35
CA MET A 189 -11.44 9.24 -7.27
C MET A 189 -12.31 9.27 -6.02
N VAL A 190 -12.22 8.27 -5.17
CA VAL A 190 -13.02 8.12 -3.94
C VAL A 190 -14.53 8.16 -4.22
N ILE A 191 -14.95 7.56 -5.33
CA ILE A 191 -16.37 7.46 -5.68
C ILE A 191 -17.07 6.36 -4.85
N PRO A 192 -18.37 6.50 -4.55
CA PRO A 192 -19.23 7.65 -4.85
C PRO A 192 -19.07 8.83 -3.89
N ALA A 193 -18.41 8.68 -2.73
CA ALA A 193 -18.34 9.71 -1.69
C ALA A 193 -17.80 11.06 -2.17
N SER A 194 -16.90 11.08 -3.16
CA SER A 194 -16.36 12.31 -3.74
C SER A 194 -17.32 13.04 -4.68
N GLY A 195 -18.37 12.41 -5.20
CA GLY A 195 -19.21 13.04 -6.23
C GLY A 195 -18.45 13.30 -7.55
N ASP A 196 -17.60 12.35 -7.94
CA ASP A 196 -16.73 12.38 -9.14
C ASP A 196 -15.57 13.39 -9.13
N PHE A 197 -15.28 14.05 -8.00
CA PHE A 197 -14.05 14.81 -7.82
C PHE A 197 -12.83 13.88 -7.83
N GLY A 198 -11.65 14.40 -8.19
CA GLY A 198 -10.44 13.60 -8.15
C GLY A 198 -9.19 14.36 -8.60
N SER A 199 -8.38 13.74 -9.45
CA SER A 199 -7.28 14.46 -10.09
C SER A 199 -7.77 15.23 -11.31
N VAL A 200 -7.17 16.37 -11.62
CA VAL A 200 -7.47 17.14 -12.83
C VAL A 200 -6.19 17.35 -13.62
N ARG A 201 -6.26 17.18 -14.94
CA ARG A 201 -5.22 17.58 -15.89
C ARG A 201 -5.79 18.61 -16.86
N LEU A 202 -5.07 19.70 -17.08
CA LEU A 202 -5.44 20.74 -18.05
C LEU A 202 -4.26 20.99 -19.00
N ASP A 203 -4.54 21.14 -20.28
CA ASP A 203 -3.55 21.66 -21.24
C ASP A 203 -3.85 23.13 -21.54
N ILE A 204 -2.89 24.01 -21.24
CA ILE A 204 -3.07 25.47 -21.21
C ILE A 204 -2.05 26.12 -22.14
N LYS A 205 -2.49 27.14 -22.90
CA LYS A 205 -1.59 28.05 -23.63
C LYS A 205 -1.43 29.32 -22.81
N TYR A 206 -0.21 29.62 -22.38
CA TYR A 206 0.06 30.80 -21.55
C TYR A 206 1.47 31.33 -21.85
N GLY A 207 1.60 32.64 -22.05
CA GLY A 207 2.89 33.29 -22.32
C GLY A 207 3.64 32.74 -23.54
N GLY A 208 2.93 32.25 -24.56
CA GLY A 208 3.54 31.63 -25.75
C GLY A 208 3.99 30.16 -25.56
N HIS A 209 3.79 29.58 -24.38
CA HIS A 209 4.12 28.19 -24.08
C HIS A 209 2.87 27.29 -24.07
N GLU A 210 3.03 26.04 -24.53
CA GLU A 210 2.05 24.99 -24.31
C GLU A 210 2.43 24.22 -23.04
N LEU A 211 1.57 24.30 -22.02
CA LEU A 211 1.78 23.75 -20.69
C LEU A 211 0.74 22.69 -20.39
N SER A 212 1.13 21.64 -19.66
CA SER A 212 0.17 20.67 -19.12
C SER A 212 0.24 20.72 -17.61
N VAL A 213 -0.85 21.11 -16.96
CA VAL A 213 -0.93 21.19 -15.50
C VAL A 213 -1.71 20.01 -14.94
N LYS A 214 -1.20 19.38 -13.89
CA LYS A 214 -1.92 18.37 -13.12
C LYS A 214 -2.07 18.82 -11.68
N VAL A 215 -3.28 18.74 -11.16
CA VAL A 215 -3.62 18.99 -9.76
C VAL A 215 -4.21 17.70 -9.20
N TYR A 216 -3.60 17.12 -8.17
CA TYR A 216 -4.00 15.80 -7.70
C TYR A 216 -3.67 15.56 -6.21
N PRO A 217 -4.42 14.70 -5.50
CA PRO A 217 -4.16 14.43 -4.09
C PRO A 217 -2.85 13.67 -3.88
N ARG A 218 -2.21 13.91 -2.72
CA ARG A 218 -1.03 13.14 -2.30
C ARG A 218 -1.32 11.65 -2.12
N LEU A 219 -2.58 11.29 -1.84
CA LEU A 219 -3.09 9.91 -1.81
C LEU A 219 -2.60 9.05 -2.99
N VAL A 220 -2.50 9.61 -4.21
CA VAL A 220 -2.01 8.87 -5.39
C VAL A 220 -0.58 8.36 -5.20
N HIS A 221 0.27 9.11 -4.49
CA HIS A 221 1.64 8.69 -4.21
C HIS A 221 1.70 7.54 -3.21
N VAL A 222 0.85 7.57 -2.18
CA VAL A 222 0.73 6.50 -1.19
C VAL A 222 0.24 5.20 -1.84
N ILE A 223 -0.79 5.28 -2.71
CA ILE A 223 -1.24 4.08 -3.44
C ILE A 223 -0.13 3.55 -4.35
N LYS A 224 0.63 4.44 -5.02
CA LYS A 224 1.75 4.04 -5.89
C LYS A 224 2.89 3.36 -5.14
N SER A 225 3.14 3.71 -3.87
CA SER A 225 4.20 3.08 -3.07
C SER A 225 3.84 1.65 -2.67
N PHE A 226 2.56 1.36 -2.44
CA PHE A 226 2.11 -0.02 -2.21
C PHE A 226 2.05 -0.82 -3.51
N ASN A 227 1.30 -0.33 -4.49
CA ASN A 227 1.10 -1.08 -5.73
C ASN A 227 0.79 -0.16 -6.92
N SER A 228 1.84 0.19 -7.66
CA SER A 228 1.71 0.94 -8.92
C SER A 228 1.10 0.14 -10.09
N ARG A 229 0.82 -1.16 -9.92
CA ARG A 229 0.36 -2.08 -10.99
C ARG A 229 -1.11 -2.51 -10.85
N LEU A 230 -1.86 -1.87 -9.97
CA LEU A 230 -3.29 -2.17 -9.71
C LEU A 230 -4.14 -2.11 -10.98
N GLU A 231 -3.83 -1.16 -11.86
CA GLU A 231 -4.50 -1.00 -13.14
C GLU A 231 -3.49 -1.14 -14.28
N GLY A 232 -3.76 -2.13 -15.15
CA GLY A 232 -2.97 -2.44 -16.34
C GLY A 232 -3.92 -2.84 -17.48
N VAL A 233 -3.53 -3.80 -18.31
CA VAL A 233 -4.42 -4.32 -19.38
C VAL A 233 -5.73 -4.85 -18.76
N VAL A 234 -6.90 -4.55 -19.31
CA VAL A 234 -8.19 -5.06 -18.80
C VAL A 234 -8.13 -6.59 -18.59
N PRO A 235 -8.56 -7.12 -17.42
CA PRO A 235 -8.50 -8.56 -17.16
C PRO A 235 -9.28 -9.35 -18.21
N LYS A 236 -8.64 -10.37 -18.78
CA LYS A 236 -9.26 -11.26 -19.78
C LYS A 236 -9.91 -12.49 -19.16
N THR A 237 -9.60 -12.79 -17.90
CA THR A 237 -10.10 -13.96 -17.19
C THR A 237 -10.64 -13.56 -15.81
N VAL A 238 -11.64 -14.29 -15.31
CA VAL A 238 -12.18 -14.10 -13.95
C VAL A 238 -11.09 -14.32 -12.89
N PHE A 239 -10.11 -15.18 -13.15
CA PHE A 239 -8.92 -15.27 -12.29
C PHE A 239 -8.17 -13.93 -12.20
N GLY A 240 -7.87 -13.30 -13.33
CA GLY A 240 -7.19 -12.00 -13.35
C GLY A 240 -8.03 -10.89 -12.70
N LEU A 241 -9.35 -10.93 -12.89
CA LEU A 241 -10.29 -10.03 -12.22
C LEU A 241 -10.23 -10.19 -10.69
N ARG A 242 -10.35 -11.43 -10.18
CA ARG A 242 -10.30 -11.73 -8.75
C ARG A 242 -8.95 -11.41 -8.14
N SER A 243 -7.86 -11.68 -8.85
CA SER A 243 -6.50 -11.32 -8.43
C SER A 243 -6.36 -9.81 -8.23
N ARG A 244 -6.95 -8.99 -9.11
CA ARG A 244 -6.98 -7.52 -8.93
C ARG A 244 -7.92 -7.06 -7.84
N GLY A 245 -9.08 -7.70 -7.70
CA GLY A 245 -9.96 -7.47 -6.55
C GLY A 245 -9.25 -7.76 -5.22
N LYS A 246 -8.44 -8.81 -5.14
CA LYS A 246 -7.63 -9.10 -3.94
C LYS A 246 -6.58 -8.00 -3.71
N ALA A 247 -5.82 -7.63 -4.74
CA ALA A 247 -4.84 -6.56 -4.65
C ALA A 247 -5.46 -5.19 -4.24
N ALA A 248 -6.68 -4.92 -4.71
CA ALA A 248 -7.45 -3.74 -4.29
C ALA A 248 -7.78 -3.77 -2.80
N GLN A 249 -8.24 -4.91 -2.27
CA GLN A 249 -8.50 -5.05 -0.83
C GLN A 249 -7.22 -4.93 0.00
N GLU A 250 -6.11 -5.53 -0.47
CA GLU A 250 -4.80 -5.40 0.18
C GLU A 250 -4.42 -3.91 0.28
N VAL A 251 -4.55 -3.13 -0.80
CA VAL A 251 -4.29 -1.68 -0.76
C VAL A 251 -5.25 -0.93 0.17
N ILE A 252 -6.54 -1.28 0.21
CA ILE A 252 -7.49 -0.65 1.15
C ILE A 252 -7.07 -0.90 2.59
N ASN A 253 -6.60 -2.12 2.90
CA ASN A 253 -6.08 -2.47 4.22
C ASN A 253 -4.78 -1.72 4.51
N ASP A 254 -3.86 -1.65 3.55
CA ASP A 254 -2.59 -0.94 3.71
C ASP A 254 -2.82 0.56 3.96
N LEU A 255 -3.75 1.18 3.23
CA LEU A 255 -4.17 2.58 3.45
C LEU A 255 -4.75 2.81 4.86
N SER A 256 -5.32 1.79 5.50
CA SER A 256 -5.78 1.90 6.88
C SER A 256 -4.64 2.01 7.89
N MET A 257 -3.45 1.52 7.54
CA MET A 257 -2.24 1.57 8.37
C MET A 257 -1.40 2.82 8.14
N VAL A 258 -1.62 3.56 7.05
CA VAL A 258 -0.83 4.78 6.74
C VAL A 258 -1.32 5.97 7.56
N ASP A 259 -0.41 6.71 8.19
CA ASP A 259 -0.74 7.96 8.90
C ASP A 259 -1.44 8.97 7.98
N GLU A 260 -2.37 9.74 8.56
CA GLU A 260 -3.18 10.71 7.81
C GLU A 260 -2.30 11.75 7.08
N GLU A 261 -1.27 12.26 7.77
CA GLU A 261 -0.31 13.24 7.24
C GLU A 261 0.42 12.80 5.96
N GLN A 262 0.52 11.48 5.71
CA GLN A 262 1.16 10.97 4.50
C GLN A 262 0.23 11.02 3.28
N MET A 263 -1.08 10.92 3.48
CA MET A 263 -2.11 10.92 2.44
C MET A 263 -2.71 12.31 2.19
N GLU A 264 -2.76 13.13 3.22
CA GLU A 264 -3.33 14.47 3.17
C GLU A 264 -2.46 15.44 2.40
N GLY A 265 -3.09 16.45 1.83
CA GLY A 265 -2.51 17.39 0.90
C GLY A 265 -2.69 17.02 -0.56
N PHE A 266 -2.06 17.82 -1.41
CA PHE A 266 -2.11 17.69 -2.84
C PHE A 266 -0.80 18.12 -3.48
N ARG A 267 -0.72 17.91 -4.78
CA ARG A 267 0.41 18.25 -5.60
C ARG A 267 -0.05 18.93 -6.86
N ILE A 268 0.69 19.96 -7.25
CA ILE A 268 0.56 20.59 -8.55
C ILE A 268 1.83 20.31 -9.35
N GLU A 269 1.68 19.88 -10.59
CA GLU A 269 2.78 19.66 -11.55
C GLU A 269 2.51 20.41 -12.83
N VAL A 270 3.52 21.12 -13.32
CA VAL A 270 3.49 21.81 -14.62
C VAL A 270 4.52 21.15 -15.52
N THR A 271 4.03 20.51 -16.57
CA THR A 271 4.85 19.99 -17.67
C THR A 271 5.12 21.11 -18.67
N VAL A 272 6.39 21.36 -18.98
CA VAL A 272 6.87 22.39 -19.92
C VAL A 272 7.93 21.83 -20.87
N GLN A 273 7.98 22.37 -22.10
CA GLN A 273 9.11 22.17 -23.01
C GLN A 273 10.15 23.28 -22.85
N ALA A 274 11.39 22.92 -22.57
CA ALA A 274 12.50 23.86 -22.36
C ALA A 274 13.85 23.17 -22.55
N ALA A 275 14.87 23.89 -23.04
CA ALA A 275 16.17 23.28 -23.36
C ALA A 275 16.92 22.76 -22.14
N SER A 276 16.86 23.50 -21.04
CA SER A 276 17.53 23.24 -19.77
C SER A 276 16.54 23.18 -18.61
N LEU A 277 16.97 22.62 -17.47
CA LEU A 277 16.19 22.67 -16.24
C LEU A 277 16.06 24.11 -15.72
N ALA A 278 17.10 24.92 -15.88
CA ALA A 278 17.07 26.34 -15.50
C ALA A 278 16.00 27.13 -16.27
N ASP A 279 15.87 26.91 -17.58
CA ASP A 279 14.83 27.53 -18.40
C ASP A 279 13.44 27.03 -18.00
N ALA A 280 13.30 25.72 -17.78
CA ALA A 280 12.05 25.12 -17.32
C ALA A 280 11.57 25.74 -16.00
N ARG A 281 12.49 25.90 -15.03
CA ARG A 281 12.23 26.58 -13.76
C ARG A 281 11.70 27.99 -14.02
N THR A 282 12.43 28.78 -14.81
CA THR A 282 12.11 30.18 -15.10
C THR A 282 10.72 30.31 -15.71
N ILE A 283 10.42 29.51 -16.74
CA ILE A 283 9.10 29.51 -17.40
C ILE A 283 8.00 29.17 -16.40
N VAL A 284 8.14 28.07 -15.64
CA VAL A 284 7.09 27.62 -14.73
C VAL A 284 6.86 28.61 -13.58
N THR A 285 7.93 29.16 -12.99
CA THR A 285 7.81 30.15 -11.91
C THR A 285 7.24 31.50 -12.35
N ALA A 286 7.30 31.81 -13.65
CA ALA A 286 6.64 32.99 -14.21
C ALA A 286 5.12 32.80 -14.40
N THR A 287 4.60 31.58 -14.25
CA THR A 287 3.16 31.30 -14.32
C THR A 287 2.51 31.31 -12.93
N PRO A 288 1.20 31.58 -12.84
CA PRO A 288 0.47 31.46 -11.57
C PRO A 288 0.14 30.00 -11.21
N PHE A 289 0.49 29.02 -12.05
CA PHE A 289 -0.07 27.67 -11.99
C PHE A 289 0.41 26.82 -10.82
N LEU A 290 1.57 27.12 -10.23
CA LEU A 290 2.03 26.47 -8.99
C LEU A 290 1.50 27.13 -7.72
N ASP A 291 0.66 28.17 -7.84
CA ASP A 291 -0.05 28.78 -6.72
C ASP A 291 -1.44 28.13 -6.59
N PRO A 292 -1.76 27.45 -5.47
CA PRO A 292 -3.08 26.85 -5.30
C PRO A 292 -4.21 27.88 -5.29
N ARG A 293 -3.95 29.13 -4.89
CA ARG A 293 -4.96 30.21 -4.86
C ARG A 293 -5.46 30.57 -6.25
N PHE A 294 -4.59 30.47 -7.26
CA PHE A 294 -4.97 30.68 -8.65
C PHE A 294 -6.09 29.73 -9.07
N TRP A 295 -6.05 28.46 -8.66
CA TRP A 295 -7.05 27.47 -9.09
C TRP A 295 -8.42 27.71 -8.47
N ILE A 296 -8.46 28.27 -7.26
CA ILE A 296 -9.70 28.65 -6.56
C ILE A 296 -10.26 29.98 -7.08
N ASN A 297 -9.39 30.94 -7.40
CA ASN A 297 -9.79 32.27 -7.84
C ASN A 297 -8.92 32.83 -8.99
N PRO A 298 -9.03 32.28 -10.22
CA PRO A 298 -8.18 32.69 -11.34
C PRO A 298 -8.39 34.16 -11.74
N SER A 299 -9.62 34.66 -11.62
CA SER A 299 -9.98 36.04 -11.96
C SER A 299 -9.27 37.10 -11.13
N SER A 300 -8.70 36.75 -9.97
CA SER A 300 -7.82 37.64 -9.21
C SER A 300 -6.49 37.95 -9.92
N VAL A 301 -6.05 37.05 -10.81
CA VAL A 301 -4.83 37.20 -11.62
C VAL A 301 -5.17 37.76 -13.00
N ASP A 302 -6.14 37.16 -13.69
CA ASP A 302 -6.64 37.61 -14.98
C ASP A 302 -8.10 37.12 -15.16
N PRO A 303 -9.08 38.02 -15.30
CA PRO A 303 -10.48 37.66 -15.55
C PRO A 303 -10.70 36.73 -16.75
N GLN A 304 -9.82 36.76 -17.76
CA GLN A 304 -9.90 35.87 -18.92
C GLN A 304 -9.57 34.42 -18.58
N LEU A 305 -8.97 34.14 -17.42
CA LEU A 305 -8.60 32.80 -16.96
C LEU A 305 -9.65 32.15 -16.05
N GLU A 306 -10.79 32.80 -15.79
CA GLU A 306 -11.84 32.26 -14.91
C GLU A 306 -12.37 30.89 -15.38
N TYR A 307 -12.29 30.59 -16.68
CA TYR A 307 -12.64 29.27 -17.23
C TYR A 307 -11.76 28.13 -16.71
N LEU A 308 -10.60 28.42 -16.11
CA LEU A 308 -9.69 27.43 -15.51
C LEU A 308 -10.01 27.11 -14.05
N LYS A 309 -11.02 27.77 -13.47
CA LYS A 309 -11.37 27.63 -12.07
C LYS A 309 -11.72 26.20 -11.70
N LEU A 310 -11.11 25.72 -10.62
CA LEU A 310 -11.37 24.43 -10.01
C LEU A 310 -12.13 24.63 -8.70
N ASP A 311 -13.01 23.67 -8.43
CA ASP A 311 -13.58 23.44 -7.11
C ASP A 311 -12.81 22.33 -6.41
N ALA A 312 -12.83 22.35 -5.09
CA ALA A 312 -12.14 21.38 -4.25
C ALA A 312 -13.11 20.70 -3.29
N LYS A 313 -12.93 19.40 -3.11
CA LYS A 313 -13.62 18.59 -2.13
C LYS A 313 -12.61 17.96 -1.18
N LEU A 314 -12.80 18.24 0.10
CA LEU A 314 -11.92 17.81 1.18
C LEU A 314 -12.46 16.53 1.82
N LEU A 315 -11.59 15.54 1.99
CA LEU A 315 -11.90 14.27 2.65
C LEU A 315 -10.84 13.97 3.71
N ASN A 316 -11.23 13.32 4.80
CA ASN A 316 -10.30 12.71 5.74
C ASN A 316 -10.14 11.20 5.46
N LYS A 317 -9.14 10.58 6.09
CA LYS A 317 -8.87 9.14 5.99
C LYS A 317 -10.08 8.28 6.34
N LYS A 318 -10.83 8.65 7.39
CA LYS A 318 -12.06 7.94 7.79
C LYS A 318 -13.08 7.86 6.66
N THR A 319 -13.33 8.97 5.97
CA THR A 319 -14.28 9.03 4.84
C THR A 319 -13.79 8.20 3.65
N LEU A 320 -12.50 8.29 3.32
CA LEU A 320 -11.86 7.48 2.29
C LEU A 320 -12.05 5.98 2.54
N LEU A 321 -11.68 5.50 3.73
CA LEU A 321 -11.72 4.08 4.07
C LEU A 321 -13.16 3.55 4.17
N SER A 322 -14.07 4.33 4.75
CA SER A 322 -15.49 3.95 4.81
C SER A 322 -16.08 3.79 3.40
N ASN A 323 -15.75 4.71 2.49
CA ASN A 323 -16.19 4.63 1.10
C ASN A 323 -15.61 3.39 0.39
N ALA A 324 -14.29 3.22 0.48
CA ALA A 324 -13.59 2.13 -0.19
C ALA A 324 -14.07 0.74 0.26
N ASN A 325 -14.18 0.51 1.57
CA ASN A 325 -14.66 -0.75 2.14
C ASN A 325 -16.12 -1.02 1.77
N SER A 326 -16.97 0.01 1.76
CA SER A 326 -18.37 -0.12 1.35
C SER A 326 -18.50 -0.58 -0.11
N VAL A 327 -17.82 0.11 -1.03
CA VAL A 327 -17.86 -0.24 -2.47
C VAL A 327 -17.28 -1.64 -2.71
N TYR A 328 -16.16 -1.98 -2.05
CA TYR A 328 -15.57 -3.31 -2.18
C TYR A 328 -16.50 -4.41 -1.68
N THR A 329 -17.10 -4.22 -0.52
CA THR A 329 -18.00 -5.22 0.07
C THR A 329 -19.24 -5.42 -0.81
N ARG A 330 -19.82 -4.33 -1.33
CA ARG A 330 -20.92 -4.40 -2.30
C ARG A 330 -20.51 -5.15 -3.57
N ALA A 331 -19.29 -4.95 -4.08
CA ALA A 331 -18.78 -5.71 -5.22
C ALA A 331 -18.73 -7.21 -4.92
N GLN A 332 -18.31 -7.60 -3.71
CA GLN A 332 -18.30 -9.00 -3.32
C GLN A 332 -19.72 -9.59 -3.20
N VAL A 333 -20.66 -8.85 -2.60
CA VAL A 333 -22.07 -9.27 -2.47
C VAL A 333 -22.74 -9.41 -3.83
N ALA A 334 -22.48 -8.47 -4.75
CA ALA A 334 -23.00 -8.50 -6.12
C ALA A 334 -22.32 -9.55 -7.03
N GLY A 335 -21.44 -10.39 -6.48
CA GLY A 335 -20.74 -11.44 -7.22
C GLY A 335 -19.80 -10.92 -8.30
N ILE A 336 -19.29 -9.68 -8.16
CA ILE A 336 -18.38 -9.08 -9.15
C ILE A 336 -17.15 -9.97 -9.36
N PHE A 337 -16.64 -10.64 -8.33
CA PHE A 337 -15.42 -11.47 -8.39
C PHE A 337 -15.69 -12.98 -8.60
N ASP A 338 -16.93 -13.35 -8.87
CA ASP A 338 -17.37 -14.74 -8.94
C ASP A 338 -17.25 -15.33 -10.36
N GLY A 339 -17.30 -16.66 -10.43
CA GLY A 339 -17.19 -17.42 -11.67
C GLY A 339 -15.94 -18.30 -11.76
N ALA A 340 -15.93 -19.18 -12.76
CA ALA A 340 -14.83 -20.09 -13.03
C ALA A 340 -13.60 -19.33 -13.57
N ASN A 341 -12.40 -19.74 -13.14
CA ASN A 341 -11.16 -19.00 -13.36
C ASN A 341 -10.87 -18.68 -14.83
N THR A 342 -11.21 -19.59 -15.74
CA THR A 342 -10.96 -19.50 -17.19
C THR A 342 -12.02 -18.68 -17.93
N ASN A 343 -13.13 -18.33 -17.28
CA ASN A 343 -14.20 -17.57 -17.92
C ASN A 343 -13.75 -16.15 -18.24
N THR A 344 -14.29 -15.60 -19.32
CA THR A 344 -14.15 -14.17 -19.64
C THR A 344 -15.04 -13.35 -18.69
N PRO A 345 -14.51 -12.31 -18.01
CA PRO A 345 -15.33 -11.45 -17.15
C PRO A 345 -16.42 -10.71 -17.94
N SER A 346 -17.59 -10.57 -17.35
CA SER A 346 -18.69 -9.79 -17.95
C SER A 346 -18.41 -8.27 -17.90
N ARG A 347 -19.17 -7.48 -18.69
CA ARG A 347 -19.08 -6.02 -18.64
C ARG A 347 -19.33 -5.47 -17.23
N ARG A 348 -20.32 -6.03 -16.52
CA ARG A 348 -20.65 -5.68 -15.13
C ARG A 348 -19.46 -5.94 -14.20
N GLN A 349 -18.79 -7.08 -14.35
CA GLN A 349 -17.64 -7.43 -13.52
C GLN A 349 -16.45 -6.49 -13.75
N ILE A 350 -16.16 -6.16 -15.01
CA ILE A 350 -15.10 -5.20 -15.36
C ILE A 350 -15.43 -3.80 -14.83
N GLN A 351 -16.69 -3.37 -14.92
CA GLN A 351 -17.13 -2.08 -14.38
C GLN A 351 -17.01 -2.05 -12.86
N GLY A 352 -17.49 -3.09 -12.16
CA GLY A 352 -17.36 -3.20 -10.71
C GLY A 352 -15.90 -3.16 -10.23
N LEU A 353 -14.96 -3.81 -10.93
CA LEU A 353 -13.54 -3.67 -10.62
C LEU A 353 -13.02 -2.24 -10.85
N THR A 354 -13.44 -1.59 -11.94
CA THR A 354 -13.05 -0.19 -12.24
C THR A 354 -13.50 0.73 -11.11
N ASP A 355 -14.72 0.53 -10.63
CA ASP A 355 -15.33 1.35 -9.58
C ASP A 355 -14.71 1.07 -8.20
N VAL A 356 -14.36 -0.19 -7.92
CA VAL A 356 -13.59 -0.56 -6.73
C VAL A 356 -12.21 0.10 -6.71
N LEU A 357 -11.50 0.16 -7.84
CA LEU A 357 -10.22 0.87 -7.92
C LEU A 357 -10.41 2.37 -7.66
N ALA A 358 -11.42 2.96 -8.30
CA ALA A 358 -11.73 4.36 -8.14
C ALA A 358 -12.16 4.71 -6.70
N SER A 359 -12.82 3.80 -5.97
CA SER A 359 -13.37 4.07 -4.63
C SER A 359 -12.33 4.33 -3.53
N PHE A 360 -11.11 3.83 -3.68
CA PHE A 360 -9.99 4.17 -2.78
C PHE A 360 -9.01 5.18 -3.40
N GLY A 361 -9.34 5.75 -4.56
CA GLY A 361 -8.57 6.83 -5.17
C GLY A 361 -7.65 6.42 -6.32
N TRP A 362 -7.76 5.20 -6.85
CA TRP A 362 -7.00 4.77 -8.02
C TRP A 362 -7.80 4.89 -9.32
N ASN A 363 -7.37 5.78 -10.22
CA ASN A 363 -7.95 5.92 -11.55
C ASN A 363 -6.82 6.16 -12.58
N ALA A 364 -6.41 5.08 -13.26
CA ALA A 364 -5.36 5.13 -14.29
C ALA A 364 -5.90 5.39 -15.70
N ASP A 365 -7.16 5.84 -15.83
CA ASP A 365 -7.74 6.30 -17.09
C ASP A 365 -7.87 5.21 -18.17
N VAL A 366 -7.93 3.94 -17.76
CA VAL A 366 -8.15 2.82 -18.69
C VAL A 366 -9.64 2.68 -19.00
N ARG A 367 -10.50 2.87 -18.00
CA ARG A 367 -11.96 2.92 -18.15
C ARG A 367 -12.55 4.01 -17.26
N LYS A 368 -13.69 4.56 -17.68
CA LYS A 368 -14.43 5.53 -16.88
C LYS A 368 -15.16 4.80 -15.74
N PRO A 369 -14.99 5.25 -14.48
CA PRO A 369 -15.82 4.79 -13.39
C PRO A 369 -17.30 5.15 -13.61
N THR A 370 -18.19 4.41 -12.98
CA THR A 370 -19.63 4.69 -12.93
C THR A 370 -19.84 6.05 -12.24
N LYS A 371 -20.78 6.85 -12.74
CA LYS A 371 -21.02 8.21 -12.24
C LYS A 371 -21.63 8.15 -10.84
N SER A 372 -21.10 8.96 -9.90
CA SER A 372 -21.56 8.95 -8.50
C SER A 372 -23.06 9.29 -8.36
N ALA A 373 -23.61 10.10 -9.28
CA ALA A 373 -25.02 10.49 -9.31
C ALA A 373 -25.89 9.58 -10.21
N ASP A 374 -25.35 8.48 -10.76
CA ASP A 374 -26.11 7.56 -11.59
C ASP A 374 -27.13 6.79 -10.72
N LYS A 375 -28.41 6.90 -11.08
CA LYS A 375 -29.52 6.25 -10.36
C LYS A 375 -29.54 4.73 -10.57
N GLU A 376 -28.88 4.25 -11.63
CA GLU A 376 -28.76 2.83 -11.96
C GLU A 376 -27.38 2.27 -11.58
N ALA A 377 -26.61 2.99 -10.75
CA ALA A 377 -25.31 2.51 -10.33
C ALA A 377 -25.42 1.17 -9.60
N TRP A 378 -24.59 0.20 -9.97
CA TRP A 378 -24.72 -1.19 -9.50
C TRP A 378 -24.54 -1.37 -7.99
N TRP A 379 -23.96 -0.38 -7.30
CA TRP A 379 -23.83 -0.36 -5.84
C TRP A 379 -25.07 0.19 -5.12
N LEU A 380 -26.12 0.58 -5.86
CA LEU A 380 -27.44 0.94 -5.33
C LEU A 380 -28.38 -0.27 -5.26
N ASP A 381 -28.09 -1.34 -6.01
CA ASP A 381 -28.79 -2.63 -5.92
C ASP A 381 -28.57 -3.21 -4.51
N SER A 382 -29.59 -3.10 -3.65
CA SER A 382 -29.59 -3.51 -2.25
C SER A 382 -28.41 -2.95 -1.47
N GLU A 383 -28.60 -1.84 -0.76
CA GLU A 383 -27.81 -1.64 0.45
C GLU A 383 -28.03 -2.90 1.29
N PRO A 384 -26.98 -3.72 1.54
CA PRO A 384 -27.14 -4.74 2.57
C PRO A 384 -27.51 -3.96 3.83
N ASP A 385 -28.60 -4.36 4.48
CA ASP A 385 -29.07 -3.71 5.70
C ASP A 385 -27.87 -3.42 6.58
N LYS A 386 -27.77 -2.22 7.18
CA LYS A 386 -26.66 -1.86 8.07
C LYS A 386 -26.35 -3.00 9.05
N VAL A 387 -27.41 -3.67 9.52
CA VAL A 387 -27.38 -4.89 10.33
C VAL A 387 -26.66 -6.07 9.67
N GLU A 388 -26.93 -6.39 8.41
CA GLU A 388 -26.25 -7.46 7.66
C GLU A 388 -24.77 -7.14 7.46
N MET A 389 -24.43 -5.87 7.18
CA MET A 389 -23.03 -5.42 7.07
C MET A 389 -22.28 -5.49 8.40
N ASP A 390 -22.91 -5.09 9.50
CA ASP A 390 -22.33 -5.15 10.84
C ASP A 390 -22.06 -6.61 11.24
N ILE A 391 -23.03 -7.51 10.97
CA ILE A 391 -22.87 -8.96 11.18
C ILE A 391 -21.73 -9.50 10.32
N LEU A 392 -21.70 -9.18 9.02
CA LEU A 392 -20.71 -9.71 8.09
C LEU A 392 -19.30 -9.27 8.51
N THR A 393 -19.14 -8.00 8.87
CA THR A 393 -17.86 -7.43 9.34
C THR A 393 -17.41 -8.13 10.61
N CYS A 394 -18.28 -8.29 11.61
CA CYS A 394 -17.97 -9.01 12.84
C CYS A 394 -17.56 -10.46 12.56
N LEU A 395 -18.28 -11.17 11.69
CA LEU A 395 -17.98 -12.56 11.36
C LEU A 395 -16.69 -12.72 10.55
N LEU A 396 -16.39 -11.81 9.63
CA LEU A 396 -15.14 -11.84 8.86
C LEU A 396 -13.93 -11.57 9.75
N THR A 397 -14.05 -10.65 10.72
CA THR A 397 -13.01 -10.37 11.72
C THR A 397 -12.83 -11.53 12.68
N LYS A 398 -13.94 -12.15 13.14
CA LYS A 398 -13.91 -13.24 14.13
C LYS A 398 -13.53 -14.59 13.52
N TYR A 399 -13.87 -14.85 12.26
CA TYR A 399 -13.63 -16.11 11.56
C TYR A 399 -12.86 -15.93 10.24
N PRO A 400 -11.63 -15.39 10.26
CA PRO A 400 -10.89 -15.02 9.06
C PRO A 400 -10.32 -16.21 8.28
N THR A 401 -10.10 -17.36 8.92
CA THR A 401 -9.43 -18.55 8.34
C THR A 401 -10.39 -19.72 8.10
N ASP A 402 -10.01 -20.67 7.23
CA ASP A 402 -10.81 -21.88 6.97
C ASP A 402 -11.01 -22.74 8.24
N LYS A 403 -10.05 -22.76 9.18
CA LYS A 403 -10.21 -23.41 10.49
C LYS A 403 -11.27 -22.71 11.35
N SER A 404 -11.19 -21.38 11.50
CA SER A 404 -12.19 -20.61 12.23
C SER A 404 -13.58 -20.64 11.56
N ARG A 405 -13.65 -20.81 10.25
CA ARG A 405 -14.92 -20.98 9.52
C ARG A 405 -15.56 -22.35 9.75
N LEU A 406 -14.76 -23.40 9.98
CA LEU A 406 -15.28 -24.69 10.43
C LEU A 406 -15.92 -24.57 11.81
N GLU A 407 -15.34 -23.78 12.71
CA GLU A 407 -15.93 -23.46 14.02
C GLU A 407 -17.24 -22.70 13.85
N LEU A 408 -17.28 -21.68 12.98
CA LEU A 408 -18.51 -20.96 12.64
C LEU A 408 -19.62 -21.88 12.10
N ILE A 409 -19.28 -22.83 11.21
CA ILE A 409 -20.23 -23.83 10.71
C ILE A 409 -20.77 -24.69 11.86
N GLU A 410 -19.90 -25.10 12.77
CA GLU A 410 -20.29 -25.95 13.90
C GLU A 410 -21.14 -25.19 14.92
N ILE A 411 -20.80 -23.93 15.21
CA ILE A 411 -21.62 -23.01 16.01
C ILE A 411 -23.01 -22.88 15.38
N PHE A 412 -23.07 -22.66 14.06
CA PHE A 412 -24.34 -22.57 13.35
C PHE A 412 -25.14 -23.87 13.49
N ARG A 413 -24.55 -25.03 13.21
CA ARG A 413 -25.25 -26.33 13.32
C ARG A 413 -25.77 -26.62 14.72
N ARG A 414 -25.06 -26.20 15.76
CA ARG A 414 -25.47 -26.46 17.15
C ARG A 414 -26.51 -25.48 17.66
N ARG A 415 -26.48 -24.23 17.20
CA ARG A 415 -27.23 -23.12 17.79
C ARG A 415 -28.29 -22.51 16.87
N SER A 416 -28.35 -22.89 15.59
CA SER A 416 -29.41 -22.46 14.68
C SER A 416 -30.70 -23.22 14.95
N LYS A 417 -31.82 -22.65 14.52
CA LYS A 417 -33.16 -23.27 14.66
C LYS A 417 -33.28 -24.60 13.91
N CYS A 418 -32.54 -24.77 12.82
CA CYS A 418 -32.67 -25.92 11.92
C CYS A 418 -31.65 -27.04 12.20
N GLY A 419 -30.58 -26.79 12.97
CA GLY A 419 -29.60 -27.84 13.33
C GLY A 419 -28.65 -28.27 12.19
N TYR A 420 -28.77 -27.64 11.01
CA TYR A 420 -27.89 -27.85 9.86
C TYR A 420 -27.65 -26.51 9.15
N VAL A 421 -26.75 -26.46 8.17
CA VAL A 421 -26.61 -25.28 7.29
C VAL A 421 -27.47 -25.52 6.04
N PRO A 422 -28.55 -24.75 5.81
CA PRO A 422 -29.42 -24.92 4.64
C PRO A 422 -28.68 -24.64 3.33
N CYS A 423 -29.12 -25.23 2.23
CA CYS A 423 -28.61 -24.94 0.89
C CYS A 423 -29.15 -23.59 0.39
N GLN A 424 -28.33 -22.81 -0.32
CA GLN A 424 -28.77 -21.56 -0.95
C GLN A 424 -29.85 -21.74 -2.02
N LEU A 425 -29.91 -22.88 -2.71
CA LEU A 425 -30.87 -23.09 -3.80
C LEU A 425 -32.30 -23.38 -3.31
N ASP A 426 -32.43 -24.00 -2.14
CA ASP A 426 -33.73 -24.27 -1.52
C ASP A 426 -33.55 -24.35 0.00
N PRO A 427 -33.46 -23.20 0.69
CA PRO A 427 -33.15 -23.17 2.11
C PRO A 427 -34.31 -23.62 3.01
N THR A 428 -35.52 -23.76 2.48
CA THR A 428 -36.72 -24.16 3.23
C THR A 428 -36.97 -25.67 3.17
N ASP A 429 -36.45 -26.38 2.17
CA ASP A 429 -36.49 -27.85 2.12
C ASP A 429 -35.41 -28.47 3.05
N GLY A 430 -35.84 -29.22 4.07
CA GLY A 430 -34.95 -29.92 5.01
C GLY A 430 -34.01 -30.97 4.38
N ARG A 431 -34.27 -31.40 3.15
CA ARG A 431 -33.38 -32.28 2.38
C ARG A 431 -32.18 -31.51 1.82
N HIS A 432 -32.35 -30.21 1.58
CA HIS A 432 -31.35 -29.31 1.03
C HIS A 432 -30.40 -28.77 2.11
N ARG A 433 -29.45 -29.62 2.52
CA ARG A 433 -28.48 -29.28 3.58
C ARG A 433 -27.03 -29.43 3.14
N TYR A 434 -26.20 -28.48 3.51
CA TYR A 434 -24.77 -28.48 3.22
C TYR A 434 -23.97 -29.43 4.12
N GLN A 435 -23.18 -30.29 3.48
CA GLN A 435 -22.23 -31.21 4.10
C GLN A 435 -20.80 -30.83 3.74
N LEU A 436 -19.85 -31.14 4.62
CA LEU A 436 -18.44 -30.87 4.38
C LEU A 436 -17.91 -31.80 3.28
N LYS A 437 -17.35 -31.25 2.19
CA LYS A 437 -16.81 -32.02 1.05
C LYS A 437 -15.29 -31.94 0.94
N GLY A 438 -14.61 -31.36 1.93
CA GLY A 438 -13.16 -31.18 1.99
C GLY A 438 -12.76 -30.15 3.04
N ARG A 439 -11.60 -30.35 3.69
CA ARG A 439 -11.08 -29.46 4.75
C ARG A 439 -10.07 -28.42 4.23
N ALA A 440 -9.43 -28.68 3.10
CA ALA A 440 -8.53 -27.74 2.43
C ALA A 440 -8.61 -27.94 0.90
N PRO A 441 -9.06 -26.94 0.12
CA PRO A 441 -9.76 -25.73 0.57
C PRO A 441 -11.15 -26.06 1.16
N LEU A 442 -11.59 -25.29 2.17
CA LEU A 442 -12.89 -25.50 2.82
C LEU A 442 -14.05 -25.39 1.82
N ARG A 443 -14.86 -26.45 1.71
CA ARG A 443 -16.04 -26.50 0.83
C ARG A 443 -17.21 -27.23 1.46
N LEU A 444 -18.40 -26.66 1.29
CA LEU A 444 -19.67 -27.30 1.59
C LEU A 444 -20.38 -27.71 0.31
N ARG A 445 -20.97 -28.91 0.25
CA ARG A 445 -21.81 -29.39 -0.85
C ARG A 445 -23.17 -29.83 -0.33
N CYS A 446 -24.24 -29.50 -1.05
CA CYS A 446 -25.58 -29.96 -0.71
C CYS A 446 -25.64 -31.49 -0.76
N GLY A 447 -26.21 -32.09 0.29
CA GLY A 447 -26.39 -33.54 0.42
C GLY A 447 -27.59 -34.08 -0.38
N PHE A 448 -28.46 -33.23 -0.92
CA PHE A 448 -29.56 -33.66 -1.78
C PHE A 448 -29.03 -34.09 -3.15
N LYS A 449 -29.35 -35.33 -3.55
CA LYS A 449 -28.72 -36.00 -4.71
C LYS A 449 -28.86 -35.19 -6.01
N GLU A 450 -29.97 -34.49 -6.20
CA GLU A 450 -30.28 -33.73 -7.42
C GLU A 450 -29.79 -32.27 -7.40
N CYS A 451 -29.41 -31.72 -6.24
CA CYS A 451 -29.09 -30.29 -6.10
C CYS A 451 -27.68 -29.94 -6.58
N HIS A 452 -26.69 -30.82 -6.36
CA HIS A 452 -25.26 -30.66 -6.72
C HIS A 452 -24.55 -29.35 -6.28
N HIS A 453 -25.23 -28.41 -5.63
CA HIS A 453 -24.72 -27.10 -5.27
C HIS A 453 -23.59 -27.16 -4.24
N HIS A 454 -22.64 -26.24 -4.32
CA HIS A 454 -21.53 -26.14 -3.38
C HIS A 454 -21.10 -24.69 -3.16
N ILE A 455 -20.56 -24.40 -1.98
CA ILE A 455 -20.04 -23.08 -1.58
C ILE A 455 -18.65 -23.23 -0.93
N LYS A 456 -17.79 -22.22 -1.08
CA LYS A 456 -16.39 -22.19 -0.60
C LYS A 456 -16.24 -21.35 0.68
N GLY A 457 -15.06 -21.42 1.32
CA GLY A 457 -14.69 -20.69 2.55
C GLY A 457 -15.31 -19.29 2.73
N GLY A 458 -15.05 -18.37 1.78
CA GLY A 458 -15.57 -16.99 1.87
C GLY A 458 -17.09 -16.86 1.65
N GLU A 459 -17.71 -17.78 0.91
CA GLU A 459 -19.16 -17.80 0.67
C GLU A 459 -19.93 -18.34 1.89
N ILE A 460 -19.28 -19.16 2.73
CA ILE A 460 -19.87 -19.73 3.96
C ILE A 460 -20.17 -18.62 4.98
N VAL A 461 -19.23 -17.68 5.19
CA VAL A 461 -19.44 -16.57 6.14
C VAL A 461 -20.60 -15.69 5.70
N ARG A 462 -20.68 -15.38 4.40
CA ARG A 462 -21.78 -14.59 3.82
C ARG A 462 -23.11 -15.31 3.95
N TRP A 463 -23.14 -16.60 3.69
CA TRP A 463 -24.37 -17.37 3.80
C TRP A 463 -24.88 -17.43 5.25
N ILE A 464 -23.98 -17.63 6.21
CA ILE A 464 -24.34 -17.61 7.63
C ILE A 464 -24.77 -16.20 8.08
N THR A 465 -24.16 -15.15 7.54
CA THR A 465 -24.61 -13.75 7.75
C THR A 465 -26.06 -13.59 7.31
N LYS A 466 -26.39 -14.02 6.09
CA LYS A 466 -27.75 -13.94 5.55
C LYS A 466 -28.76 -14.72 6.41
N LEU A 467 -28.41 -15.94 6.80
CA LEU A 467 -29.25 -16.77 7.69
C LEU A 467 -29.44 -16.14 9.07
N ALA A 468 -28.44 -15.42 9.60
CA ALA A 468 -28.57 -14.68 10.85
C ALA A 468 -29.50 -13.47 10.71
N THR A 469 -29.39 -12.72 9.61
CA THR A 469 -30.30 -11.62 9.26
C THR A 469 -31.74 -12.12 9.12
N ASP A 470 -31.94 -13.29 8.50
CA ASP A 470 -33.25 -13.93 8.34
C ASP A 470 -33.75 -14.61 9.63
N GLY A 471 -33.05 -14.44 10.76
CA GLY A 471 -33.46 -14.91 12.08
C GLY A 471 -33.35 -16.43 12.31
N MET A 472 -32.56 -17.13 11.48
CA MET A 472 -32.31 -18.58 11.63
C MET A 472 -31.32 -18.90 12.77
N ILE A 473 -30.51 -17.91 13.16
CA ILE A 473 -29.63 -17.94 14.33
C ILE A 473 -29.53 -16.52 14.91
N THR A 474 -29.42 -16.38 16.23
CA THR A 474 -29.28 -15.06 16.87
C THR A 474 -27.85 -14.53 16.78
N LYS A 475 -27.68 -13.20 16.83
CA LYS A 475 -26.36 -12.54 16.85
C LYS A 475 -25.52 -13.04 18.04
N ASP A 476 -26.09 -13.12 19.23
CA ASP A 476 -25.43 -13.65 20.42
C ASP A 476 -25.00 -15.11 20.27
N ALA A 477 -25.78 -15.94 19.57
CA ALA A 477 -25.43 -17.33 19.32
C ALA A 477 -24.18 -17.47 18.44
N LEU A 478 -23.98 -16.53 17.50
CA LEU A 478 -22.75 -16.37 16.71
C LEU A 478 -21.63 -15.65 17.47
N GLY A 479 -21.93 -15.16 18.67
CA GLY A 479 -21.08 -14.35 19.54
C GLY A 479 -20.78 -12.98 18.93
N ILE A 480 -21.82 -12.36 18.36
CA ILE A 480 -21.87 -10.97 17.92
C ILE A 480 -22.75 -10.25 18.94
N PHE A 481 -22.14 -9.43 19.80
CA PHE A 481 -22.85 -8.71 20.86
C PHE A 481 -23.22 -7.30 20.38
N PRO A 482 -24.42 -6.77 20.67
CA PRO A 482 -24.74 -5.38 20.38
C PRO A 482 -23.90 -4.45 21.26
N ASN A 483 -23.22 -3.49 20.65
CA ASN A 483 -22.70 -2.33 21.38
C ASN A 483 -23.90 -1.45 21.73
N GLU A 484 -24.22 -1.35 23.02
CA GLU A 484 -25.12 -0.30 23.52
C GLU A 484 -24.46 1.07 23.38
N ASP A 485 -25.31 2.07 23.17
CA ASP A 485 -25.03 3.42 22.72
C ASP A 485 -23.91 4.12 23.51
N ARG A 486 -22.93 4.69 22.79
CA ARG A 486 -22.12 5.82 23.26
C ARG A 486 -22.00 6.85 22.14
N GLU A 487 -22.86 7.87 22.22
CA GLU A 487 -22.61 9.17 21.61
C GLU A 487 -21.38 9.83 22.27
N SER A 488 -20.59 10.52 21.43
CA SER A 488 -19.51 11.49 21.70
C SER A 488 -18.85 11.57 23.09
N GLU A 489 -17.54 11.32 23.16
CA GLU A 489 -16.52 12.16 23.82
C GLU A 489 -15.10 11.62 23.53
N GLU A 490 -14.09 12.48 23.63
CA GLU A 490 -12.69 12.31 23.22
C GLU A 490 -12.00 11.02 23.76
N PRO A 491 -10.99 10.44 23.07
CA PRO A 491 -10.40 9.18 23.50
C PRO A 491 -9.54 9.34 24.76
N GLU A 492 -9.99 8.74 25.86
CA GLU A 492 -9.20 8.55 27.08
C GLU A 492 -8.01 7.58 26.87
N PRO A 493 -6.92 7.75 27.63
CA PRO A 493 -5.72 6.91 27.53
C PRO A 493 -6.03 5.43 27.78
N VAL A 494 -5.42 4.55 26.97
CA VAL A 494 -5.58 3.09 27.03
C VAL A 494 -5.09 2.57 28.39
N GLU A 495 -6.00 2.33 29.34
CA GLU A 495 -5.69 1.63 30.60
C GLU A 495 -5.47 0.13 30.34
N TYR A 496 -4.40 -0.41 30.93
CA TYR A 496 -4.21 -1.86 31.04
C TYR A 496 -4.91 -2.38 32.30
N ASP A 497 -5.99 -3.13 32.11
CA ASP A 497 -6.84 -3.71 33.16
C ASP A 497 -6.22 -4.94 33.85
N ASP A 498 -4.94 -4.89 34.21
CA ASP A 498 -4.29 -5.89 35.06
C ASP A 498 -3.54 -5.16 36.18
N GLU A 499 -4.08 -5.24 37.40
CA GLU A 499 -3.51 -4.57 38.57
C GLU A 499 -2.04 -4.94 38.82
N ARG A 500 -1.56 -6.07 38.28
CA ARG A 500 -0.16 -6.50 38.40
C ARG A 500 0.81 -5.63 37.63
N ILE A 501 0.38 -4.82 36.65
CA ILE A 501 1.28 -3.85 35.98
C ILE A 501 1.75 -2.76 36.93
N LYS A 502 0.93 -2.40 37.92
CA LYS A 502 1.32 -1.49 39.00
C LYS A 502 2.36 -2.12 39.93
N LEU A 503 2.60 -3.43 39.82
CA LEU A 503 3.50 -4.23 40.66
C LEU A 503 4.67 -4.84 39.87
N ILE A 504 4.97 -4.33 38.66
CA ILE A 504 6.20 -4.70 37.95
C ILE A 504 7.34 -4.47 38.93
N ARG A 505 8.12 -5.50 39.25
CA ARG A 505 9.34 -5.38 40.05
C ARG A 505 10.49 -6.00 39.28
N PRO A 506 11.43 -5.20 38.76
CA PRO A 506 12.55 -5.73 37.99
C PRO A 506 13.41 -6.63 38.87
N ARG A 507 13.77 -7.82 38.37
CA ARG A 507 14.72 -8.75 39.04
C ARG A 507 16.16 -8.54 38.59
N PHE A 508 16.44 -7.37 38.03
CA PHE A 508 17.75 -6.95 37.55
C PHE A 508 18.09 -5.60 38.15
N HIS A 509 19.37 -5.26 38.19
CA HIS A 509 19.79 -3.93 38.62
C HIS A 509 19.31 -2.90 37.59
N LEU A 510 18.53 -1.92 38.07
CA LEU A 510 18.10 -0.82 37.23
C LEU A 510 19.32 -0.04 36.68
N PRO A 511 19.32 0.29 35.38
CA PRO A 511 20.37 1.08 34.75
C PRO A 511 20.37 2.54 35.22
N GLN A 512 21.32 3.34 34.73
CA GLN A 512 21.38 4.77 35.05
C GLN A 512 20.17 5.52 34.47
N ARG A 513 19.84 6.70 35.02
CA ARG A 513 18.63 7.46 34.64
C ARG A 513 18.59 7.85 33.16
N ASP A 514 19.73 8.09 32.55
CA ASP A 514 19.89 8.42 31.13
C ASP A 514 19.67 7.22 30.19
N GLU A 515 19.69 5.99 30.71
CA GLU A 515 19.35 4.76 30.00
C GLU A 515 17.88 4.34 30.18
N LEU A 516 17.05 5.21 30.77
CA LEU A 516 15.61 5.00 30.98
C LEU A 516 14.80 6.05 30.21
N ILE A 517 13.87 5.60 29.37
CA ILE A 517 13.02 6.45 28.55
C ILE A 517 11.58 6.36 29.03
N ARG A 518 11.00 7.49 29.43
CA ARG A 518 9.62 7.59 29.90
C ARG A 518 8.63 7.46 28.75
N LEU A 519 7.60 6.63 28.93
CA LEU A 519 6.51 6.45 27.99
C LEU A 519 5.29 7.31 28.35
N PRO A 520 4.55 7.82 27.34
CA PRO A 520 3.34 8.63 27.55
C PRO A 520 2.10 7.74 27.84
N ILE A 521 2.15 6.94 28.91
CA ILE A 521 1.06 6.03 29.32
C ILE A 521 0.78 6.17 30.82
N HIS A 522 -0.44 5.83 31.25
CA HIS A 522 -0.84 5.75 32.65
C HIS A 522 -1.15 4.29 33.05
N PRO A 523 -0.62 3.77 34.18
CA PRO A 523 0.40 4.39 35.03
C PRO A 523 1.72 4.60 34.28
N VAL A 524 2.57 5.53 34.76
CA VAL A 524 3.81 5.89 34.07
C VAL A 524 4.77 4.70 34.04
N LEU A 525 5.13 4.28 32.83
CA LEU A 525 6.15 3.26 32.59
C LEU A 525 7.38 3.86 31.91
N LEU A 526 8.53 3.23 32.09
CA LEU A 526 9.76 3.53 31.38
C LEU A 526 10.26 2.28 30.70
N HIS A 527 10.93 2.43 29.57
CA HIS A 527 11.72 1.34 28.99
C HIS A 527 13.21 1.62 29.11
N THR A 528 14.01 0.56 29.18
CA THR A 528 15.46 0.63 29.14
C THR A 528 15.96 0.96 27.73
N ARG A 529 17.22 1.36 27.63
CA ARG A 529 17.94 1.55 26.35
C ARG A 529 19.31 0.89 26.37
N TRP A 530 19.37 -0.36 26.80
CA TRP A 530 20.62 -1.06 27.09
C TRP A 530 20.82 -2.35 26.29
N THR A 531 19.79 -2.83 25.59
CA THR A 531 19.95 -4.00 24.73
C THR A 531 20.60 -3.58 23.42
N LYS A 532 21.43 -4.45 22.86
CA LYS A 532 22.09 -4.17 21.58
C LYS A 532 21.16 -4.53 20.44
N GLY A 533 21.12 -3.68 19.40
CA GLY A 533 20.44 -3.95 18.13
C GLY A 533 21.18 -4.97 17.26
N ASP A 534 21.66 -6.07 17.84
CA ASP A 534 22.44 -7.12 17.16
C ASP A 534 21.59 -8.34 16.78
N GLY A 535 20.26 -8.19 16.83
CA GLY A 535 19.28 -9.22 16.58
C GLY A 535 19.09 -10.26 17.69
N ASN A 536 19.75 -10.09 18.85
CA ASN A 536 19.48 -10.87 20.05
C ASN A 536 18.62 -10.14 21.08
N CYS A 537 18.15 -8.91 20.79
CA CYS A 537 17.44 -8.02 21.72
C CYS A 537 16.31 -8.73 22.49
N MET A 538 15.42 -9.46 21.81
CA MET A 538 14.31 -10.19 22.45
C MET A 538 14.79 -11.20 23.51
N PHE A 539 15.78 -12.02 23.17
CA PHE A 539 16.33 -13.03 24.07
C PHE A 539 17.14 -12.40 25.22
N THR A 540 17.83 -11.28 24.95
CA THR A 540 18.55 -10.51 25.96
C THR A 540 17.58 -9.88 26.96
N ALA A 541 16.56 -9.17 26.48
CA ALA A 541 15.55 -8.54 27.31
C ALA A 541 14.80 -9.57 28.17
N PHE A 542 14.41 -10.72 27.59
CA PHE A 542 13.79 -11.80 28.34
C PHE A 542 14.72 -12.38 29.42
N ALA A 543 15.98 -12.67 29.09
CA ALA A 543 16.95 -13.24 30.03
C ALA A 543 17.19 -12.32 31.24
N MET A 544 17.33 -11.00 30.99
CA MET A 544 17.48 -9.99 32.02
C MET A 544 16.25 -9.91 32.93
N ALA A 545 15.05 -9.82 32.35
CA ALA A 545 13.81 -9.77 33.14
C ALA A 545 13.55 -11.07 33.93
N PHE A 546 13.98 -12.22 33.40
CA PHE A 546 13.84 -13.50 34.09
C PHE A 546 14.74 -13.61 35.33
N GLY A 547 15.98 -13.11 35.27
CA GLY A 547 16.87 -12.97 36.43
C GLY A 547 17.37 -14.29 37.06
N GLY A 548 17.53 -15.34 36.26
CA GLY A 548 18.02 -16.66 36.74
C GLY A 548 19.55 -16.82 36.64
N ILE A 549 20.13 -17.62 37.54
CA ILE A 549 21.56 -17.98 37.51
C ILE A 549 21.86 -18.68 36.17
N ASN A 550 22.88 -18.23 35.43
CA ASN A 550 23.25 -18.70 34.08
C ASN A 550 22.18 -18.46 32.97
N THR A 551 21.25 -17.53 33.18
CA THR A 551 20.28 -17.12 32.16
C THR A 551 20.89 -16.03 31.27
N THR A 552 21.17 -16.36 30.03
CA THR A 552 21.77 -15.47 29.02
C THR A 552 20.96 -15.57 27.73
N HIS A 553 21.08 -14.60 26.83
CA HIS A 553 20.42 -14.64 25.52
C HIS A 553 20.68 -15.96 24.76
N LYS A 554 21.90 -16.53 24.88
CA LYS A 554 22.26 -17.83 24.28
C LYS A 554 21.53 -19.01 24.92
N THR A 555 21.42 -19.03 26.26
CA THR A 555 20.78 -20.15 26.98
C THR A 555 19.26 -20.12 26.81
N VAL A 556 18.63 -18.93 26.82
CA VAL A 556 17.18 -18.81 26.56
C VAL A 556 16.83 -19.13 25.11
N ARG A 557 17.62 -18.67 24.12
CA ARG A 557 17.41 -19.03 22.70
C ARG A 557 17.48 -20.54 22.49
N ARG A 558 18.49 -21.20 23.06
CA ARG A 558 18.62 -22.67 22.99
C ARG A 558 17.42 -23.37 23.62
N ALA A 559 16.91 -22.86 24.74
CA ALA A 559 15.75 -23.43 25.42
C ALA A 559 14.47 -23.29 24.58
N ALA A 560 14.23 -22.12 23.98
CA ALA A 560 13.11 -21.87 23.07
C ALA A 560 13.12 -22.82 21.86
N ILE A 561 14.27 -22.96 21.20
CA ILE A 561 14.44 -23.87 20.06
C ILE A 561 14.27 -25.32 20.50
N SER A 562 14.81 -25.71 21.66
CA SER A 562 14.62 -27.06 22.17
C SER A 562 13.15 -27.36 22.46
N TRP A 563 12.38 -26.38 22.92
CA TRP A 563 10.95 -26.54 23.09
C TRP A 563 10.25 -26.67 21.74
N ALA A 564 10.57 -25.80 20.77
CA ALA A 564 9.98 -25.84 19.45
C ALA A 564 10.23 -27.17 18.73
N ARG A 565 11.47 -27.72 18.81
CA ARG A 565 11.82 -29.04 18.28
C ARG A 565 11.05 -30.20 18.90
N LYS A 566 10.62 -30.07 20.16
CA LYS A 566 9.81 -31.10 20.84
C LYS A 566 8.32 -30.99 20.55
N ASN A 567 7.88 -29.86 19.98
CA ASN A 567 6.48 -29.54 19.71
C ASN A 567 6.28 -29.28 18.20
N ARG A 568 6.91 -30.09 17.34
CA ARG A 568 6.89 -29.92 15.88
C ARG A 568 5.48 -29.92 15.31
N ASP A 569 4.68 -30.92 15.69
CA ASP A 569 3.31 -31.09 15.20
C ASP A 569 2.42 -29.86 15.44
N PHE A 570 2.74 -29.07 16.47
CA PHE A 570 2.05 -27.82 16.77
C PHE A 570 2.53 -26.66 15.90
N LEU A 571 3.82 -26.60 15.55
CA LEU A 571 4.45 -25.46 14.87
C LEU A 571 4.51 -25.59 13.34
N GLU A 572 4.65 -26.82 12.84
CA GLU A 572 4.78 -27.13 11.42
C GLU A 572 3.61 -26.61 10.55
N PRO A 573 2.35 -26.58 11.02
CA PRO A 573 1.24 -25.97 10.29
C PRO A 573 1.32 -24.44 10.10
N PHE A 574 2.22 -23.75 10.81
CA PHE A 574 2.38 -22.30 10.77
C PHE A 574 3.58 -21.84 9.93
N MET A 575 4.32 -22.76 9.30
CA MET A 575 5.46 -22.45 8.44
C MET A 575 4.99 -22.25 7.00
N GLU A 576 5.27 -21.09 6.41
CA GLU A 576 4.84 -20.72 5.03
C GLU A 576 5.94 -20.97 3.97
N ASP A 577 7.17 -21.25 4.39
CA ASP A 577 8.35 -21.38 3.53
C ASP A 577 8.60 -22.82 3.00
N GLU A 578 9.27 -22.92 1.85
CA GLU A 578 9.58 -24.19 1.17
C GLU A 578 10.45 -25.15 2.02
N ASP A 579 11.26 -24.61 2.95
CA ASP A 579 12.16 -25.38 3.83
C ASP A 579 11.51 -25.81 5.17
N GLY A 580 10.26 -25.40 5.42
CA GLY A 580 9.46 -25.81 6.58
C GLY A 580 10.08 -25.51 7.96
N LEU A 581 9.64 -26.25 8.99
CA LEU A 581 10.04 -26.01 10.39
C LEU A 581 11.53 -26.24 10.62
N ASP A 582 12.16 -27.18 9.91
CA ASP A 582 13.59 -27.45 10.05
C ASP A 582 14.44 -26.30 9.53
N GLY A 583 14.05 -25.68 8.40
CA GLY A 583 14.69 -24.47 7.88
C GLY A 583 14.56 -23.30 8.86
N TYR A 584 13.34 -23.02 9.32
CA TYR A 584 13.07 -21.98 10.32
C TYR A 584 13.90 -22.18 11.61
N LEU A 585 13.96 -23.39 12.17
CA LEU A 585 14.72 -23.66 13.39
C LEU A 585 16.24 -23.67 13.17
N HIS A 586 16.69 -23.95 11.95
CA HIS A 586 18.10 -23.81 11.58
C HIS A 586 18.53 -22.34 11.57
N GLU A 587 17.70 -21.47 10.98
CA GLU A 587 17.93 -20.02 10.96
C GLU A 587 17.80 -19.40 12.36
N MET A 588 16.74 -19.72 13.10
CA MET A 588 16.50 -19.21 14.46
C MET A 588 17.60 -19.61 15.46
N ALA A 589 18.33 -20.71 15.19
CA ALA A 589 19.48 -21.15 15.98
C ALA A 589 20.73 -20.27 15.83
N GLN A 590 20.84 -19.51 14.74
CA GLN A 590 21.96 -18.60 14.53
C GLN A 590 21.86 -17.42 15.50
N LEU A 591 23.00 -17.04 16.09
CA LEU A 591 23.06 -15.84 16.93
C LEU A 591 22.86 -14.61 16.03
N GLY A 592 22.04 -13.67 16.49
CA GLY A 592 21.67 -12.49 15.73
C GLY A 592 20.43 -12.64 14.84
N THR A 593 19.84 -13.84 14.72
CA THR A 593 18.51 -13.99 14.10
C THR A 593 17.45 -13.42 15.02
N TRP A 594 16.58 -12.56 14.49
CA TRP A 594 15.55 -11.87 15.26
C TRP A 594 14.53 -12.87 15.80
N GLY A 595 14.14 -12.68 17.06
CA GLY A 595 13.12 -13.50 17.68
C GLY A 595 11.72 -13.02 17.32
N ASP A 596 10.75 -13.92 17.35
CA ASP A 596 9.36 -13.67 16.99
C ASP A 596 8.39 -14.09 18.10
N HIS A 597 7.09 -13.97 17.82
CA HIS A 597 6.02 -14.39 18.72
C HIS A 597 6.10 -15.89 19.06
N ILE A 598 6.53 -16.74 18.12
CA ILE A 598 6.63 -18.20 18.33
C ILE A 598 7.70 -18.49 19.39
N MET A 599 8.83 -17.82 19.31
CA MET A 599 9.91 -17.96 20.29
C MET A 599 9.54 -17.38 21.65
N LEU A 600 8.76 -16.29 21.73
CA LEU A 600 8.20 -15.83 23.00
C LEU A 600 7.24 -16.85 23.62
N GLU A 601 6.34 -17.45 22.83
CA GLU A 601 5.43 -18.51 23.31
C GLU A 601 6.24 -19.72 23.81
N ALA A 602 7.27 -20.14 23.07
CA ALA A 602 8.17 -21.21 23.47
C ALA A 602 8.86 -20.92 24.82
N LEU A 603 9.29 -19.67 25.04
CA LEU A 603 9.88 -19.23 26.30
C LEU A 603 8.86 -19.22 27.44
N CYS A 604 7.65 -18.72 27.21
CA CYS A 604 6.55 -18.77 28.19
C CYS A 604 6.30 -20.19 28.67
N ARG A 605 6.22 -21.15 27.74
CA ARG A 605 6.00 -22.57 28.04
C ARG A 605 7.19 -23.21 28.75
N THR A 606 8.41 -22.86 28.35
CA THR A 606 9.65 -23.42 28.93
C THR A 606 9.88 -22.95 30.35
N TYR A 607 9.71 -21.65 30.61
CA TYR A 607 10.02 -21.03 31.90
C TYR A 607 8.79 -20.91 32.82
N LYS A 608 7.61 -21.34 32.36
CA LYS A 608 6.33 -21.26 33.07
C LYS A 608 6.02 -19.82 33.50
N VAL A 609 6.14 -18.92 32.54
CA VAL A 609 5.88 -17.48 32.68
C VAL A 609 4.91 -17.03 31.59
N ALA A 610 4.32 -15.85 31.76
CA ALA A 610 3.65 -15.11 30.71
C ALA A 610 4.50 -13.89 30.34
N VAL A 611 4.39 -13.40 29.10
CA VAL A 611 5.07 -12.18 28.64
C VAL A 611 4.03 -11.15 28.23
N ALA A 612 4.17 -9.94 28.75
CA ALA A 612 3.39 -8.78 28.35
C ALA A 612 4.32 -7.82 27.61
N VAL A 613 4.06 -7.58 26.33
CA VAL A 613 4.85 -6.66 25.50
C VAL A 613 4.04 -5.39 25.29
N LEU A 614 4.55 -4.26 25.78
CA LEU A 614 4.06 -2.94 25.40
C LEU A 614 4.71 -2.56 24.08
N LYS A 615 3.97 -2.73 22.98
CA LYS A 615 4.44 -2.42 21.64
C LYS A 615 4.04 -1.00 21.27
N LYS A 616 5.02 -0.18 20.87
CA LYS A 616 4.76 1.05 20.13
C LYS A 616 4.51 0.70 18.67
N THR A 617 3.29 0.96 18.21
CA THR A 617 2.90 0.77 16.81
C THR A 617 3.55 1.84 15.95
N GLU A 618 3.56 1.64 14.64
CA GLU A 618 4.13 2.60 13.68
C GLU A 618 3.43 3.97 13.76
N ASN A 619 2.15 3.99 14.14
CA ASN A 619 1.33 5.19 14.35
C ASN A 619 1.59 5.86 15.73
N GLY A 620 2.57 5.38 16.49
CA GLY A 620 2.94 5.91 17.81
C GLY A 620 2.06 5.46 18.98
N GLU A 621 1.00 4.67 18.74
CA GLU A 621 0.14 4.12 19.78
C GLU A 621 0.86 3.04 20.60
N LEU A 622 0.47 2.89 21.87
CA LEU A 622 1.00 1.86 22.76
C LEU A 622 -0.04 0.75 22.93
N VAL A 623 0.28 -0.45 22.44
CA VAL A 623 -0.61 -1.62 22.47
C VAL A 623 0.03 -2.74 23.25
N TRP A 624 -0.75 -3.39 24.11
CA TRP A 624 -0.29 -4.56 24.85
C TRP A 624 -0.50 -5.86 24.08
N ILE A 625 0.56 -6.66 23.98
CA ILE A 625 0.54 -8.01 23.44
C ILE A 625 0.79 -8.99 24.59
N LYS A 626 -0.10 -9.97 24.73
CA LYS A 626 -0.02 -11.03 25.73
C LYS A 626 0.46 -12.32 25.07
N VAL A 627 1.50 -12.93 25.62
CA VAL A 627 2.05 -14.21 25.15
C VAL A 627 2.13 -15.18 26.32
N GLY A 628 1.68 -16.43 26.13
CA GLY A 628 1.51 -17.41 27.19
C GLY A 628 0.20 -17.28 28.00
N GLU A 629 0.06 -18.13 29.01
CA GLU A 629 -1.16 -18.24 29.82
C GLU A 629 -1.10 -17.37 31.07
N PHE A 630 -1.98 -16.37 31.15
CA PHE A 630 -2.09 -15.48 32.31
C PHE A 630 -3.05 -16.09 33.34
N GLY A 631 -2.48 -16.66 34.41
CA GLY A 631 -3.19 -17.07 35.61
C GLY A 631 -2.88 -16.16 36.80
N PRO A 632 -3.64 -16.22 37.91
CA PRO A 632 -3.43 -15.40 39.10
C PRO A 632 -2.00 -15.53 39.66
N GLU A 633 -1.47 -16.76 39.69
CA GLU A 633 -0.14 -17.11 40.19
C GLU A 633 0.95 -17.14 39.10
N THR A 634 0.59 -16.88 37.83
CA THR A 634 1.58 -16.93 36.75
C THR A 634 2.48 -15.71 36.82
N ARG A 635 3.79 -15.95 36.90
CA ARG A 635 4.80 -14.90 36.78
C ARG A 635 4.71 -14.26 35.40
N PHE A 636 4.55 -12.95 35.33
CA PHE A 636 4.56 -12.20 34.07
C PHE A 636 5.89 -11.43 33.87
N ILE A 637 6.31 -11.29 32.62
CA ILE A 637 7.53 -10.59 32.20
C ILE A 637 7.14 -9.40 31.31
N PRO A 638 7.38 -8.16 31.73
CA PRO A 638 7.07 -6.98 30.95
C PRO A 638 8.23 -6.60 30.02
N LEU A 639 7.94 -6.43 28.74
CA LEU A 639 8.89 -6.00 27.71
C LEU A 639 8.32 -4.80 26.95
N TYR A 640 9.19 -4.01 26.35
CA TYR A 640 8.85 -2.95 25.41
C TYR A 640 9.29 -3.33 24.00
N LEU A 641 8.50 -2.98 22.98
CA LEU A 641 8.82 -3.25 21.58
C LEU A 641 8.59 -1.99 20.73
N GLN A 642 9.63 -1.53 20.04
CA GLN A 642 9.53 -0.47 19.02
C GLN A 642 10.44 -0.83 17.84
N GLU A 643 9.96 -0.69 16.61
CA GLU A 643 10.78 -0.89 15.38
C GLU A 643 11.57 -2.22 15.42
N GLU A 644 10.89 -3.31 15.82
CA GLU A 644 11.47 -4.66 15.93
C GLU A 644 12.58 -4.82 16.98
N HIS A 645 12.74 -3.82 17.85
CA HIS A 645 13.70 -3.82 18.95
C HIS A 645 13.03 -4.00 20.31
N TYR A 646 13.47 -5.01 21.06
CA TYR A 646 12.93 -5.34 22.38
C TYR A 646 13.79 -4.76 23.50
N GLU A 647 13.14 -4.08 24.45
CA GLU A 647 13.75 -3.53 25.66
C GLU A 647 13.01 -4.03 26.91
N ASN A 648 13.59 -3.81 28.09
CA ASN A 648 12.91 -4.10 29.35
C ASN A 648 12.00 -2.94 29.74
N LEU A 649 10.82 -3.26 30.26
CA LEU A 649 9.84 -2.27 30.72
C LEU A 649 9.82 -2.27 32.26
N VAL A 650 9.83 -1.09 32.87
CA VAL A 650 9.89 -0.87 34.32
C VAL A 650 8.86 0.18 34.75
N SER A 651 8.41 0.13 36.00
CA SER A 651 7.49 1.14 36.55
C SER A 651 8.25 2.37 37.05
N LEU A 652 7.58 3.53 37.05
CA LEU A 652 8.17 4.74 37.64
C LEU A 652 8.41 4.57 39.15
N GLU A 653 7.56 3.85 39.86
CA GLU A 653 7.65 3.63 41.31
C GLU A 653 8.94 2.88 41.70
N ASP A 654 9.35 1.87 40.92
CA ASP A 654 10.58 1.11 41.16
C ASP A 654 11.85 1.98 41.06
N VAL A 655 11.81 3.02 40.23
CA VAL A 655 12.96 3.91 40.00
C VAL A 655 13.15 4.87 41.18
N TYR A 656 12.08 5.20 41.93
CA TYR A 656 12.10 6.15 43.05
C TYR A 656 12.21 5.51 44.44
N GLN A 657 12.01 4.19 44.59
CA GLN A 657 12.18 3.46 45.86
C GLN A 657 13.66 3.07 46.17
N ARG A 658 14.64 3.85 45.68
CA ARG A 658 16.06 3.72 46.04
C ARG A 658 16.45 4.65 47.17
#